data_AF-A0A834DG74-F1
#
_entry.id   AF-A0A834DG74-F1
#
_cell.length_a   1.000
_cell.length_b   1.000
_cell.length_c   1.000
_cell.angle_alpha   90.00
_cell.angle_beta   90.00
_cell.angle_gamma   90.00
#
_symmetry.space_group_name_H-M   'P 1'
#
loop_
_entity.id
_entity.type
_entity.pdbx_description
1 polymer ?
#
loop_
_entity_poly.entity_id
_entity_poly.type
_entity_poly.pdbx_seq_one_letter_code
_entity_poly.pdbx_strand_id
1 'polypeptide(L)'
;MEDRLRKEEKSRQELEKLKRRLDGESSELQEQMVEQQQRVEELRAQLGRKEEELQAAVARVEEEGGARAQLLKSLREAQAGLAEAQEDLEAERAARAKAEKQRRDLSEELEALRGELEDTLDSTNAQQELRSKREQEVTELKKALEEETRVHEVAVQELRQRHTQALGELAEQLEQARRGKGAWEKTRLAMETEVSELRAELSTLQTTRQEGEQRRRRLELQLQEVQGRASDGERARVEAAEKLQRAQAELENVSGALSEAESRAIRLSKELSSTEAQLHDTQELLQEETRAKLALGSRVRALEAEAAGLREQLEEEATARERAGRELQTAQVQLADWRRRQDEEAGALEAGEEARRRAVREAEAVTQRLMEKTEVVERLERGRRQLQQELDDVSMDLEQQRQLVSTLEKKQRKFDQLLAEEKAAVLRAVEERERVEAEGREREARALALTRALEEEQEAREELERQNRALRAEMEALLSSKDDVGKSVHELERARRVAEQAANDLRTQVTELEDELTAAEDAKLRLEVTVQALRAQHERDLQGRDEAGEERRRQLAKQLRDAEVERDEERKQRAMAVAARKKLEAELEELKAQISSAGQGKEEAVKQLRKMQAQMKELWREVEESRTSREEIFAQNRESDKRLKGLEAEVLRLQEELAASDRARRQAQQERDEMADEVANGSLSKAAILEEKRQLEGRLGQMEEELEEEQGNAELLNDRYRKLLLQVESLTTELSAERSFSAKAESGRQQLERQIQELRERLGEEDAGARARQKMTIAGLESKLAQAEEQLEQESRERILSGKLVRRAEKRLKEVVLQVEEERRMADQLRDQMEKGNLRVKQLKRQVQEAEEEASRAQADRRRLQRELDDVTETAESLNREVTTLRNRLRRVPLTFTTRTVRQVFRLEEGVASDEETEEAEPGSGPQPPEPDASPEAQPQ
;
A
#
# COMPACT_ATOMS: atom_id res chain seq x y z
N MET A 1 37.20 -87.31 -218.96
CA MET A 1 36.11 -86.73 -218.15
C MET A 1 35.87 -87.49 -216.85
N GLU A 2 36.09 -88.80 -216.80
CA GLU A 2 35.85 -89.63 -215.60
C GLU A 2 36.74 -89.26 -214.38
N ASP A 3 37.97 -88.79 -214.60
CA ASP A 3 38.87 -88.35 -213.51
C ASP A 3 38.45 -87.07 -212.76
N ARG A 4 37.47 -86.31 -213.27
CA ARG A 4 36.96 -85.12 -212.57
C ARG A 4 35.92 -85.49 -211.51
N LEU A 5 35.03 -86.45 -211.80
CA LEU A 5 33.96 -86.85 -210.88
C LEU A 5 34.51 -87.45 -209.57
N ARG A 6 35.54 -88.31 -209.67
CA ARG A 6 36.18 -88.97 -208.52
C ARG A 6 36.91 -88.01 -207.56
N LYS A 7 37.14 -86.75 -207.95
CA LYS A 7 37.73 -85.72 -207.05
C LYS A 7 36.68 -84.96 -206.25
N GLU A 8 35.48 -84.75 -206.78
CA GLU A 8 34.40 -84.07 -206.04
C GLU A 8 33.79 -84.96 -204.93
N GLU A 9 33.66 -86.27 -205.15
CA GLU A 9 33.10 -87.16 -204.14
C GLU A 9 33.97 -87.24 -202.86
N LYS A 10 35.30 -87.16 -203.00
CA LYS A 10 36.23 -87.13 -201.85
C LYS A 10 36.13 -85.84 -201.05
N SER A 11 36.10 -84.67 -201.71
CA SER A 11 36.04 -83.37 -201.02
C SER A 11 34.74 -83.22 -200.21
N ARG A 12 33.64 -83.84 -200.66
CA ARG A 12 32.35 -83.81 -199.97
C ARG A 12 32.36 -84.62 -198.67
N GLN A 13 33.01 -85.79 -198.66
CA GLN A 13 33.15 -86.63 -197.46
C GLN A 13 34.08 -86.00 -196.40
N GLU A 14 35.07 -85.21 -196.81
CA GLU A 14 35.96 -84.48 -195.89
C GLU A 14 35.22 -83.32 -195.21
N LEU A 15 34.35 -82.60 -195.93
CA LEU A 15 33.50 -81.55 -195.37
C LEU A 15 32.48 -82.07 -194.34
N GLU A 16 31.85 -83.21 -194.57
CA GLU A 16 30.91 -83.79 -193.58
C GLU A 16 31.60 -84.23 -192.28
N LYS A 17 32.85 -84.69 -192.35
CA LYS A 17 33.65 -85.02 -191.15
C LYS A 17 34.03 -83.78 -190.35
N LEU A 18 34.43 -82.70 -191.02
CA LEU A 18 34.72 -81.42 -190.37
C LEU A 18 33.48 -80.85 -189.68
N LYS A 19 32.31 -80.91 -190.33
CA LYS A 19 31.07 -80.41 -189.76
C LYS A 19 30.68 -81.12 -188.46
N ARG A 20 30.69 -82.47 -188.46
CA ARG A 20 30.40 -83.25 -187.23
C ARG A 20 31.37 -82.99 -186.08
N ARG A 21 32.61 -82.59 -186.38
CA ARG A 21 33.61 -82.25 -185.36
C ARG A 21 33.31 -80.90 -184.70
N LEU A 22 33.00 -79.89 -185.53
CA LEU A 22 32.59 -78.56 -185.06
C LEU A 22 31.25 -78.58 -184.30
N ASP A 23 30.29 -79.40 -184.75
CA ASP A 23 29.02 -79.57 -184.04
C ASP A 23 29.23 -80.18 -182.63
N GLY A 24 30.22 -81.08 -182.46
CA GLY A 24 30.62 -81.64 -181.16
C GLY A 24 31.33 -80.61 -180.27
N GLU A 25 32.34 -79.91 -180.80
CA GLU A 25 33.07 -78.85 -180.09
C GLU A 25 32.12 -77.71 -179.64
N SER A 26 31.09 -77.39 -180.43
CA SER A 26 30.04 -76.44 -180.05
C SER A 26 29.14 -76.92 -178.91
N SER A 27 28.89 -78.24 -178.80
CA SER A 27 28.09 -78.82 -177.71
C SER A 27 28.87 -78.79 -176.39
N GLU A 28 30.14 -79.20 -176.41
CA GLU A 28 31.02 -79.17 -175.23
C GLU A 28 31.18 -77.75 -174.68
N LEU A 29 31.31 -76.74 -175.55
CA LEU A 29 31.38 -75.33 -175.13
C LEU A 29 30.04 -74.81 -174.55
N GLN A 30 28.89 -75.30 -175.03
CA GLN A 30 27.60 -74.96 -174.44
C GLN A 30 27.43 -75.57 -173.04
N GLU A 31 27.85 -76.83 -172.84
CA GLU A 31 27.82 -77.48 -171.51
C GLU A 31 28.75 -76.76 -170.52
N GLN A 32 29.98 -76.42 -170.93
CA GLN A 32 30.91 -75.64 -170.09
C GLN A 32 30.35 -74.25 -169.72
N MET A 33 29.66 -73.58 -170.64
CA MET A 33 29.02 -72.29 -170.35
C MET A 33 27.90 -72.43 -169.30
N VAL A 34 27.08 -73.47 -169.38
CA VAL A 34 26.02 -73.73 -168.38
C VAL A 34 26.62 -74.06 -167.01
N GLU A 35 27.68 -74.87 -166.95
CA GLU A 35 28.38 -75.20 -165.70
C GLU A 35 29.00 -73.94 -165.05
N GLN A 36 29.55 -73.02 -165.83
CA GLN A 36 30.06 -71.74 -165.33
C GLN A 36 28.92 -70.79 -164.88
N GLN A 37 27.78 -70.79 -165.55
CA GLN A 37 26.60 -70.02 -165.09
C GLN A 37 26.10 -70.53 -163.73
N GLN A 38 26.01 -71.85 -163.54
CA GLN A 38 25.67 -72.47 -162.26
C GLN A 38 26.66 -72.10 -161.15
N ARG A 39 27.98 -72.17 -161.41
CA ARG A 39 29.01 -71.72 -160.45
C ARG A 39 28.86 -70.24 -160.06
N VAL A 40 28.49 -69.36 -160.99
CA VAL A 40 28.25 -67.93 -160.69
C VAL A 40 27.00 -67.74 -159.82
N GLU A 41 25.95 -68.51 -160.03
CA GLU A 41 24.74 -68.48 -159.18
C GLU A 41 25.01 -69.02 -157.78
N GLU A 42 25.75 -70.13 -157.64
CA GLU A 42 26.17 -70.67 -156.35
C GLU A 42 27.04 -69.68 -155.56
N LEU A 43 28.01 -69.02 -156.21
CA LEU A 43 28.86 -68.02 -155.55
C LEU A 43 28.08 -66.77 -155.13
N ARG A 44 27.07 -66.35 -155.90
CA ARG A 44 26.16 -65.25 -155.51
C ARG A 44 25.31 -65.62 -154.30
N ALA A 45 24.79 -66.85 -154.25
CA ALA A 45 24.04 -67.34 -153.10
C ALA A 45 24.91 -67.47 -151.83
N GLN A 46 26.18 -67.87 -151.99
CA GLN A 46 27.15 -67.87 -150.88
C GLN A 46 27.49 -66.46 -150.40
N LEU A 47 27.65 -65.49 -151.31
CA LEU A 47 27.91 -64.10 -150.97
C LEU A 47 26.74 -63.49 -150.18
N GLY A 48 25.50 -63.66 -150.65
CA GLY A 48 24.31 -63.16 -149.95
C GLY A 48 24.18 -63.70 -148.53
N ARG A 49 24.43 -65.01 -148.32
CA ARG A 49 24.47 -65.60 -146.97
C ARG A 49 25.56 -64.97 -146.09
N LYS A 50 26.72 -64.62 -146.65
CA LYS A 50 27.79 -63.94 -145.90
C LYS A 50 27.49 -62.49 -145.60
N GLU A 51 26.73 -61.81 -146.45
CA GLU A 51 26.21 -60.46 -146.17
C GLU A 51 25.16 -60.48 -145.05
N GLU A 52 24.25 -61.47 -145.04
CA GLU A 52 23.28 -61.70 -143.95
C GLU A 52 23.98 -62.04 -142.62
N GLU A 53 24.95 -62.96 -142.62
CA GLU A 53 25.76 -63.28 -141.43
C GLU A 53 26.49 -62.05 -140.88
N LEU A 54 27.03 -61.19 -141.76
CA LEU A 54 27.74 -59.97 -141.37
C LEU A 54 26.77 -58.93 -140.76
N GLN A 55 25.60 -58.73 -141.36
CA GLN A 55 24.58 -57.82 -140.81
C GLN A 55 24.09 -58.29 -139.42
N ALA A 56 23.87 -59.59 -139.25
CA ALA A 56 23.51 -60.16 -137.95
C ALA A 56 24.63 -60.00 -136.89
N ALA A 57 25.90 -60.08 -137.29
CA ALA A 57 27.03 -59.82 -136.39
C ALA A 57 27.12 -58.34 -135.99
N VAL A 58 26.90 -57.40 -136.92
CA VAL A 58 26.89 -55.95 -136.63
C VAL A 58 25.76 -55.60 -135.66
N ALA A 59 24.54 -56.10 -135.90
CA ALA A 59 23.39 -55.86 -135.01
C ALA A 59 23.67 -56.33 -133.57
N ARG A 60 24.29 -57.51 -133.39
CA ARG A 60 24.70 -57.99 -132.05
C ARG A 60 25.72 -57.08 -131.37
N VAL A 61 26.69 -56.54 -132.11
CA VAL A 61 27.69 -55.61 -131.55
C VAL A 61 27.02 -54.29 -131.12
N GLU A 62 26.00 -53.82 -131.84
CA GLU A 62 25.21 -52.65 -131.45
C GLU A 62 24.35 -52.93 -130.19
N GLU A 63 23.70 -54.10 -130.11
CA GLU A 63 22.96 -54.54 -128.92
C GLU A 63 23.87 -54.68 -127.68
N GLU A 64 25.03 -55.34 -127.81
CA GLU A 64 26.04 -55.46 -126.76
C GLU A 64 26.60 -54.08 -126.34
N GLY A 65 26.80 -53.18 -127.31
CA GLY A 65 27.20 -51.79 -127.07
C GLY A 65 26.16 -51.02 -126.24
N GLY A 66 24.88 -51.17 -126.58
CA GLY A 66 23.75 -50.60 -125.84
C GLY A 66 23.64 -51.15 -124.41
N ALA A 67 23.72 -52.48 -124.25
CA ALA A 67 23.70 -53.13 -122.94
C ALA A 67 24.88 -52.69 -122.07
N ARG A 68 26.09 -52.58 -122.64
CA ARG A 68 27.28 -52.07 -121.94
C ARG A 68 27.12 -50.61 -121.51
N ALA A 69 26.51 -49.76 -122.34
CA ALA A 69 26.23 -48.37 -121.99
C ALA A 69 25.22 -48.25 -120.83
N GLN A 70 24.18 -49.09 -120.82
CA GLN A 70 23.22 -49.17 -119.72
C GLN A 70 23.88 -49.63 -118.41
N LEU A 71 24.70 -50.69 -118.44
CA LEU A 71 25.43 -51.19 -117.27
C LEU A 71 26.44 -50.18 -116.72
N LEU A 72 27.10 -49.40 -117.58
CA LEU A 72 27.98 -48.30 -117.14
C LEU A 72 27.20 -47.14 -116.52
N LYS A 73 25.95 -46.90 -116.95
CA LYS A 73 25.07 -45.91 -116.33
C LYS A 73 24.61 -46.37 -114.95
N SER A 74 24.10 -47.60 -114.83
CA SER A 74 23.66 -48.15 -113.55
C SER A 74 24.80 -48.29 -112.54
N LEU A 75 26.03 -48.59 -113.00
CA LEU A 75 27.21 -48.61 -112.14
C LEU A 75 27.52 -47.21 -111.56
N ARG A 76 27.40 -46.14 -112.36
CA ARG A 76 27.60 -44.76 -111.89
C ARG A 76 26.49 -44.32 -110.93
N GLU A 77 25.24 -44.68 -111.21
CA GLU A 77 24.09 -44.41 -110.33
C GLU A 77 24.27 -45.14 -108.98
N ALA A 78 24.72 -46.41 -108.99
CA ALA A 78 25.04 -47.16 -107.77
C ALA A 78 26.27 -46.58 -107.01
N GLN A 79 27.28 -46.07 -107.72
CA GLN A 79 28.44 -45.40 -107.11
C GLN A 79 28.06 -44.05 -106.46
N ALA A 80 27.15 -43.29 -107.07
CA ALA A 80 26.62 -42.06 -106.49
C ALA A 80 25.79 -42.34 -105.23
N GLY A 81 24.85 -43.29 -105.29
CA GLY A 81 24.05 -43.68 -104.12
C GLY A 81 24.88 -44.28 -102.97
N LEU A 82 26.01 -44.94 -103.28
CA LEU A 82 26.95 -45.40 -102.26
C LEU A 82 27.68 -44.24 -101.58
N ALA A 83 28.02 -43.17 -102.31
CA ALA A 83 28.64 -41.97 -101.75
C ALA A 83 27.65 -41.18 -100.87
N GLU A 84 26.41 -40.99 -101.34
CA GLU A 84 25.34 -40.36 -100.56
C GLU A 84 25.09 -41.12 -99.24
N ALA A 85 24.98 -42.46 -99.31
CA ALA A 85 24.82 -43.30 -98.12
C ALA A 85 26.04 -43.29 -97.16
N GLN A 86 27.24 -42.95 -97.65
CA GLN A 86 28.42 -42.75 -96.80
C GLN A 86 28.38 -41.40 -96.10
N GLU A 87 28.00 -40.32 -96.81
CA GLU A 87 27.82 -38.99 -96.22
C GLU A 87 26.71 -38.99 -95.16
N ASP A 88 25.58 -39.65 -95.42
CA ASP A 88 24.49 -39.83 -94.44
C ASP A 88 24.96 -40.58 -93.17
N LEU A 89 25.78 -41.64 -93.33
CA LEU A 89 26.34 -42.40 -92.21
C LEU A 89 27.32 -41.57 -91.39
N GLU A 90 28.12 -40.71 -92.02
CA GLU A 90 29.01 -39.78 -91.31
C GLU A 90 28.23 -38.68 -90.59
N ALA A 91 27.14 -38.17 -91.19
CA ALA A 91 26.23 -37.22 -90.57
C ALA A 91 25.50 -37.83 -89.36
N GLU A 92 25.00 -39.07 -89.45
CA GLU A 92 24.36 -39.79 -88.34
C GLU A 92 25.33 -40.01 -87.18
N ARG A 93 26.56 -40.45 -87.46
CA ARG A 93 27.63 -40.58 -86.45
C ARG A 93 27.95 -39.25 -85.77
N ALA A 94 28.03 -38.16 -86.52
CA ALA A 94 28.29 -36.83 -85.97
C ALA A 94 27.11 -36.31 -85.11
N ALA A 95 25.87 -36.55 -85.54
CA ALA A 95 24.66 -36.22 -84.78
C ALA A 95 24.58 -37.02 -83.48
N ARG A 96 24.85 -38.33 -83.55
CA ARG A 96 24.89 -39.23 -82.39
C ARG A 96 25.98 -38.85 -81.38
N ALA A 97 27.18 -38.50 -81.85
CA ALA A 97 28.25 -38.03 -80.97
C ALA A 97 27.86 -36.73 -80.22
N LYS A 98 27.15 -35.80 -80.89
CA LYS A 98 26.60 -34.59 -80.24
C LYS A 98 25.53 -34.93 -79.22
N ALA A 99 24.57 -35.81 -79.55
CA ALA A 99 23.51 -36.24 -78.64
C ALA A 99 24.07 -36.98 -77.42
N GLU A 100 25.07 -37.85 -77.60
CA GLU A 100 25.75 -38.50 -76.48
C GLU A 100 26.55 -37.53 -75.62
N LYS A 101 27.13 -36.46 -76.20
CA LYS A 101 27.77 -35.40 -75.41
C LYS A 101 26.72 -34.66 -74.57
N GLN A 102 25.66 -34.15 -75.21
CA GLN A 102 24.57 -33.46 -74.51
C GLN A 102 23.95 -34.32 -73.39
N ARG A 103 23.83 -35.63 -73.59
CA ARG A 103 23.38 -36.55 -72.54
C ARG A 103 24.36 -36.64 -71.36
N ARG A 104 25.68 -36.61 -71.59
CA ARG A 104 26.69 -36.57 -70.51
C ARG A 104 26.62 -35.24 -69.78
N ASP A 105 26.67 -34.13 -70.52
CA ASP A 105 26.58 -32.77 -69.98
C ASP A 105 25.33 -32.61 -69.08
N LEU A 106 24.14 -33.03 -69.55
CA LEU A 106 22.89 -33.03 -68.76
C LEU A 106 22.88 -34.02 -67.57
N SER A 107 23.60 -35.14 -67.66
CA SER A 107 23.73 -36.07 -66.53
C SER A 107 24.62 -35.50 -65.42
N GLU A 108 25.71 -34.82 -65.79
CA GLU A 108 26.58 -34.10 -64.87
C GLU A 108 25.85 -32.92 -64.19
N GLU A 109 25.04 -32.16 -64.94
CA GLU A 109 24.14 -31.13 -64.38
C GLU A 109 23.10 -31.71 -63.41
N LEU A 110 22.50 -32.87 -63.73
CA LEU A 110 21.55 -33.55 -62.83
C LEU A 110 22.22 -34.11 -61.57
N GLU A 111 23.47 -34.56 -61.63
CA GLU A 111 24.24 -34.99 -60.46
C GLU A 111 24.63 -33.79 -59.59
N ALA A 112 25.03 -32.66 -60.18
CA ALA A 112 25.28 -31.41 -59.46
C ALA A 112 24.04 -30.90 -58.73
N LEU A 113 22.88 -30.84 -59.40
CA LEU A 113 21.61 -30.42 -58.79
C LEU A 113 21.12 -31.37 -57.69
N ARG A 114 21.47 -32.67 -57.76
CA ARG A 114 21.21 -33.61 -56.66
C ARG A 114 22.10 -33.33 -55.45
N GLY A 115 23.38 -33.06 -55.65
CA GLY A 115 24.29 -32.65 -54.57
C GLY A 115 23.82 -31.36 -53.88
N GLU A 116 23.45 -30.34 -54.65
CA GLU A 116 22.86 -29.10 -54.10
C GLU A 116 21.55 -29.37 -53.32
N LEU A 117 20.71 -30.28 -53.81
CA LEU A 117 19.49 -30.68 -53.11
C LEU A 117 19.80 -31.39 -51.78
N GLU A 118 20.76 -32.32 -51.77
CA GLU A 118 21.22 -33.01 -50.56
C GLU A 118 21.82 -32.02 -49.53
N ASP A 119 22.67 -31.10 -49.96
CA ASP A 119 23.23 -30.02 -49.11
C ASP A 119 22.13 -29.11 -48.52
N THR A 120 21.09 -28.76 -49.31
CA THR A 120 19.96 -27.96 -48.80
C THR A 120 19.06 -28.74 -47.84
N LEU A 121 18.91 -30.06 -48.04
CA LEU A 121 18.19 -30.93 -47.10
C LEU A 121 18.95 -31.04 -45.77
N ASP A 122 20.26 -31.26 -45.79
CA ASP A 122 21.08 -31.30 -44.57
C ASP A 122 21.12 -29.96 -43.84
N SER A 123 21.21 -28.85 -44.57
CA SER A 123 21.07 -27.49 -44.00
C SER A 123 19.68 -27.28 -43.34
N THR A 124 18.61 -27.79 -43.97
CA THR A 124 17.25 -27.71 -43.44
C THR A 124 17.08 -28.58 -42.19
N ASN A 125 17.61 -29.81 -42.19
CA ASN A 125 17.62 -30.71 -41.05
C ASN A 125 18.37 -30.10 -39.86
N ALA A 126 19.57 -29.55 -40.08
CA ALA A 126 20.35 -28.86 -39.06
C ALA A 126 19.62 -27.62 -38.49
N GLN A 127 18.91 -26.85 -39.34
CA GLN A 127 18.05 -25.77 -38.87
C GLN A 127 16.87 -26.26 -38.04
N GLN A 128 16.25 -27.38 -38.42
CA GLN A 128 15.11 -27.97 -37.69
C GLN A 128 15.55 -28.52 -36.33
N GLU A 129 16.71 -29.17 -36.24
CA GLU A 129 17.31 -29.55 -34.95
C GLU A 129 17.63 -28.34 -34.06
N LEU A 130 18.19 -27.27 -34.63
CA LEU A 130 18.49 -26.04 -33.88
C LEU A 130 17.23 -25.34 -33.40
N ARG A 131 16.13 -25.37 -34.17
CA ARG A 131 14.82 -24.88 -33.74
C ARG A 131 14.26 -25.73 -32.61
N SER A 132 14.28 -27.06 -32.75
CA SER A 132 13.82 -28.00 -31.71
C SER A 132 14.59 -27.82 -30.39
N LYS A 133 15.92 -27.69 -30.43
CA LYS A 133 16.76 -27.39 -29.26
C LYS A 133 16.40 -26.05 -28.61
N ARG A 134 16.21 -24.98 -29.40
CA ARG A 134 15.77 -23.68 -28.89
C ARG A 134 14.35 -23.71 -28.30
N GLU A 135 13.45 -24.48 -28.89
CA GLU A 135 12.09 -24.67 -28.36
C GLU A 135 12.14 -25.41 -27.02
N GLN A 136 12.97 -26.45 -26.89
CA GLN A 136 13.23 -27.14 -25.63
C GLN A 136 13.81 -26.19 -24.57
N GLU A 137 14.89 -25.47 -24.88
CA GLU A 137 15.48 -24.45 -23.99
C GLU A 137 14.44 -23.39 -23.56
N VAL A 138 13.60 -22.91 -24.47
CA VAL A 138 12.51 -21.96 -24.15
C VAL A 138 11.46 -22.59 -23.23
N THR A 139 11.13 -23.88 -23.38
CA THR A 139 10.21 -24.56 -22.44
C THR A 139 10.83 -24.80 -21.06
N GLU A 140 12.13 -25.08 -20.99
CA GLU A 140 12.86 -25.23 -19.72
C GLU A 140 12.99 -23.90 -18.99
N LEU A 141 13.35 -22.82 -19.70
CA LEU A 141 13.40 -21.47 -19.16
C LEU A 141 12.03 -20.97 -18.70
N LYS A 142 10.94 -21.31 -19.41
CA LYS A 142 9.57 -21.03 -18.95
C LYS A 142 9.23 -21.76 -17.65
N LYS A 143 9.55 -23.06 -17.54
CA LYS A 143 9.35 -23.82 -16.30
C LYS A 143 10.16 -23.25 -15.14
N ALA A 144 11.43 -22.94 -15.36
CA ALA A 144 12.28 -22.33 -14.35
C ALA A 144 11.76 -20.96 -13.88
N LEU A 145 11.23 -20.15 -14.80
CA LEU A 145 10.58 -18.87 -14.49
C LEU A 145 9.26 -19.05 -13.71
N GLU A 146 8.44 -20.04 -14.09
CA GLU A 146 7.21 -20.42 -13.37
C GLU A 146 7.53 -20.93 -11.95
N GLU A 147 8.61 -21.69 -11.77
CA GLU A 147 9.08 -22.14 -10.46
C GLU A 147 9.64 -20.98 -9.61
N GLU A 148 10.46 -20.08 -10.17
CA GLU A 148 10.92 -18.88 -9.47
C GLU A 148 9.76 -17.96 -9.07
N THR A 149 8.81 -17.70 -9.97
CA THR A 149 7.63 -16.88 -9.64
C THR A 149 6.78 -17.54 -8.56
N ARG A 150 6.61 -18.87 -8.57
CA ARG A 150 5.92 -19.59 -7.49
C ARG A 150 6.66 -19.51 -6.15
N VAL A 151 7.99 -19.64 -6.14
CA VAL A 151 8.80 -19.45 -4.91
C VAL A 151 8.70 -18.00 -4.41
N HIS A 152 8.73 -17.03 -5.32
CA HIS A 152 8.58 -15.61 -4.99
C HIS A 152 7.18 -15.31 -4.42
N GLU A 153 6.12 -15.86 -5.01
CA GLU A 153 4.74 -15.74 -4.49
C GLU A 153 4.61 -16.30 -3.09
N VAL A 154 5.21 -17.48 -2.80
CA VAL A 154 5.23 -18.06 -1.46
C VAL A 154 5.99 -17.15 -0.49
N ALA A 155 7.16 -16.64 -0.86
CA ALA A 155 7.92 -15.70 -0.02
C ALA A 155 7.16 -14.39 0.26
N VAL A 156 6.44 -13.87 -0.74
CA VAL A 156 5.57 -12.69 -0.59
C VAL A 156 4.36 -12.99 0.30
N GLN A 157 3.77 -14.19 0.22
CA GLN A 157 2.69 -14.62 1.12
C GLN A 157 3.18 -14.75 2.56
N GLU A 158 4.35 -15.35 2.80
CA GLU A 158 4.96 -15.39 4.13
C GLU A 158 5.25 -14.00 4.68
N LEU A 159 5.83 -13.10 3.87
CA LEU A 159 6.08 -11.71 4.28
C LEU A 159 4.79 -10.96 4.59
N ARG A 160 3.70 -11.19 3.84
CA ARG A 160 2.37 -10.64 4.12
C ARG A 160 1.79 -11.21 5.42
N GLN A 161 1.91 -12.52 5.66
CA GLN A 161 1.46 -13.14 6.92
C GLN A 161 2.21 -12.57 8.12
N ARG A 162 3.55 -12.49 8.06
CA ARG A 162 4.38 -11.89 9.12
C ARG A 162 4.04 -10.42 9.37
N HIS A 163 3.84 -9.62 8.33
CA HIS A 163 3.36 -8.23 8.49
C HIS A 163 1.96 -8.16 9.10
N THR A 164 1.05 -9.06 8.70
CA THR A 164 -0.31 -9.11 9.25
C THR A 164 -0.30 -9.48 10.74
N GLN A 165 0.54 -10.45 11.12
CA GLN A 165 0.76 -10.83 12.52
C GLN A 165 1.33 -9.66 13.32
N ALA A 166 2.40 -9.01 12.85
CA ALA A 166 3.00 -7.86 13.52
C ALA A 166 2.02 -6.66 13.63
N LEU A 167 1.18 -6.42 12.62
CA LEU A 167 0.11 -5.43 12.70
C LEU A 167 -0.97 -5.81 13.71
N GLY A 168 -1.29 -7.11 13.84
CA GLY A 168 -2.17 -7.64 14.88
C GLY A 168 -1.62 -7.42 16.28
N GLU A 169 -0.36 -7.82 16.52
CA GLU A 169 0.34 -7.59 17.81
C GLU A 169 0.41 -6.11 18.17
N LEU A 170 0.72 -5.23 17.22
CA LEU A 170 0.71 -3.78 17.44
C LEU A 170 -0.71 -3.24 17.72
N ALA A 171 -1.74 -3.76 17.06
CA ALA A 171 -3.12 -3.39 17.33
C ALA A 171 -3.58 -3.85 18.74
N GLU A 172 -3.19 -5.04 19.18
CA GLU A 172 -3.46 -5.55 20.53
C GLU A 172 -2.73 -4.76 21.60
N GLN A 173 -1.45 -4.41 21.39
CA GLN A 173 -0.69 -3.53 22.27
C GLN A 173 -1.34 -2.13 22.36
N LEU A 174 -1.84 -1.61 21.24
CA LEU A 174 -2.52 -0.31 21.19
C LEU A 174 -3.91 -0.36 21.84
N GLU A 175 -4.64 -1.47 21.74
CA GLU A 175 -5.85 -1.73 22.54
C GLU A 175 -5.55 -1.85 24.04
N GLN A 176 -4.50 -2.58 24.44
CA GLN A 176 -4.07 -2.65 25.85
C GLN A 176 -3.71 -1.25 26.38
N ALA A 177 -2.95 -0.46 25.62
CA ALA A 177 -2.61 0.92 25.98
C ALA A 177 -3.87 1.80 26.10
N ARG A 178 -4.85 1.67 25.18
CA ARG A 178 -6.14 2.38 25.27
C ARG A 178 -6.95 1.96 26.50
N ARG A 179 -7.02 0.66 26.81
CA ARG A 179 -7.69 0.13 28.01
C ARG A 179 -7.01 0.64 29.29
N GLY A 180 -5.68 0.63 29.33
CA GLY A 180 -4.88 1.21 30.41
C GLY A 180 -5.15 2.70 30.59
N LYS A 181 -5.11 3.49 29.51
CA LYS A 181 -5.43 4.92 29.53
C LYS A 181 -6.84 5.19 30.06
N GLY A 182 -7.84 4.43 29.61
CA GLY A 182 -9.22 4.56 30.10
C GLY A 182 -9.40 4.18 31.57
N ALA A 183 -8.58 3.25 32.10
CA ALA A 183 -8.53 2.95 33.53
C ALA A 183 -7.90 4.12 34.32
N TRP A 184 -6.78 4.67 33.85
CA TRP A 184 -6.11 5.83 34.46
C TRP A 184 -6.97 7.11 34.40
N GLU A 185 -7.73 7.34 33.33
CA GLU A 185 -8.66 8.46 33.25
C GLU A 185 -9.81 8.33 34.24
N LYS A 186 -10.31 7.11 34.48
CA LYS A 186 -11.33 6.84 35.51
C LYS A 186 -10.79 7.02 36.93
N THR A 187 -9.59 6.53 37.23
CA THR A 187 -8.99 6.75 38.56
C THR A 187 -8.65 8.21 38.79
N ARG A 188 -8.21 8.95 37.76
CA ARG A 188 -8.02 10.40 37.84
C ARG A 188 -9.34 11.12 38.15
N LEU A 189 -10.43 10.79 37.46
CA LEU A 189 -11.74 11.40 37.69
C LEU A 189 -12.26 11.11 39.12
N ALA A 190 -12.08 9.88 39.60
CA ALA A 190 -12.46 9.49 40.96
C ALA A 190 -11.67 10.28 42.03
N MET A 191 -10.35 10.43 41.83
CA MET A 191 -9.50 11.26 42.70
C MET A 191 -9.88 12.74 42.63
N GLU A 192 -10.26 13.26 41.46
CA GLU A 192 -10.79 14.62 41.29
C GLU A 192 -12.10 14.83 42.07
N THR A 193 -13.01 13.84 42.08
CA THR A 193 -14.23 13.88 42.88
C THR A 193 -13.96 13.78 44.38
N GLU A 194 -13.14 12.83 44.83
CA GLU A 194 -12.77 12.69 46.26
C GLU A 194 -12.11 13.97 46.79
N VAL A 195 -11.23 14.62 46.02
CA VAL A 195 -10.63 15.92 46.38
C VAL A 195 -11.67 17.04 46.44
N SER A 196 -12.73 16.99 45.61
CA SER A 196 -13.82 17.97 45.67
C SER A 196 -14.71 17.78 46.91
N GLU A 197 -14.98 16.54 47.28
CA GLU A 197 -15.76 16.17 48.47
C GLU A 197 -15.02 16.52 49.76
N LEU A 198 -13.74 16.15 49.87
CA LEU A 198 -12.88 16.53 51.00
C LEU A 198 -12.74 18.05 51.16
N ARG A 199 -12.78 18.83 50.06
CA ARG A 199 -12.82 20.30 50.13
C ARG A 199 -14.16 20.82 50.65
N ALA A 200 -15.27 20.19 50.28
CA ALA A 200 -16.59 20.52 50.81
C ALA A 200 -16.69 20.18 52.31
N GLU A 201 -16.21 19.01 52.72
CA GLU A 201 -16.12 18.60 54.13
C GLU A 201 -15.23 19.53 54.95
N LEU A 202 -14.07 19.94 54.42
CA LEU A 202 -13.21 20.91 55.09
C LEU A 202 -13.93 22.27 55.30
N SER A 203 -14.76 22.69 54.34
CA SER A 203 -15.58 23.89 54.45
C SER A 203 -16.65 23.75 55.54
N THR A 204 -17.36 22.61 55.61
CA THR A 204 -18.37 22.37 56.67
C THR A 204 -17.74 22.22 58.06
N LEU A 205 -16.52 21.66 58.16
CA LEU A 205 -15.74 21.61 59.39
C LEU A 205 -15.23 23.01 59.82
N GLN A 206 -14.90 23.89 58.86
CA GLN A 206 -14.55 25.28 59.17
C GLN A 206 -15.74 26.08 59.69
N THR A 207 -16.92 25.96 59.09
CA THR A 207 -18.13 26.68 59.53
C THR A 207 -18.61 26.18 60.90
N THR A 208 -18.71 24.86 61.10
CA THR A 208 -19.07 24.28 62.41
C THR A 208 -18.05 24.64 63.51
N ARG A 209 -16.75 24.72 63.19
CA ARG A 209 -15.74 25.24 64.12
C ARG A 209 -15.99 26.71 64.47
N GLN A 210 -16.29 27.57 63.49
CA GLN A 210 -16.58 28.99 63.74
C GLN A 210 -17.83 29.16 64.61
N GLU A 211 -18.89 28.38 64.39
CA GLU A 211 -20.05 28.35 65.27
C GLU A 211 -19.69 27.91 66.69
N GLY A 212 -18.84 26.87 66.83
CA GLY A 212 -18.32 26.41 68.11
C GLY A 212 -17.54 27.51 68.86
N GLU A 213 -16.67 28.24 68.17
CA GLU A 213 -15.94 29.38 68.74
C GLU A 213 -16.88 30.52 69.15
N GLN A 214 -17.91 30.82 68.36
CA GLN A 214 -18.93 31.82 68.74
C GLN A 214 -19.74 31.40 69.97
N ARG A 215 -20.15 30.12 70.05
CA ARG A 215 -20.85 29.57 71.22
C ARG A 215 -19.94 29.62 72.46
N ARG A 216 -18.65 29.29 72.32
CA ARG A 216 -17.67 29.39 73.41
C ARG A 216 -17.53 30.83 73.92
N ARG A 217 -17.40 31.82 73.05
CA ARG A 217 -17.35 33.25 73.42
C ARG A 217 -18.61 33.73 74.16
N ARG A 218 -19.80 33.23 73.79
CA ARG A 218 -21.05 33.53 74.52
C ARG A 218 -21.05 32.93 75.93
N LEU A 219 -20.55 31.71 76.09
CA LEU A 219 -20.42 31.06 77.40
C LEU A 219 -19.34 31.72 78.27
N GLU A 220 -18.23 32.15 77.68
CA GLU A 220 -17.17 32.94 78.34
C GLU A 220 -17.73 34.26 78.89
N LEU A 221 -18.55 34.98 78.12
CA LEU A 221 -19.24 36.20 78.57
C LEU A 221 -20.25 35.92 79.70
N GLN A 222 -21.06 34.87 79.59
CA GLN A 222 -22.00 34.47 80.66
C GLN A 222 -21.28 34.09 81.96
N LEU A 223 -20.11 33.45 81.86
CA LEU A 223 -19.27 33.13 83.01
C LEU A 223 -18.74 34.41 83.68
N GLN A 224 -18.29 35.40 82.90
CA GLN A 224 -17.87 36.71 83.41
C GLN A 224 -19.02 37.46 84.11
N GLU A 225 -20.24 37.43 83.58
CA GLU A 225 -21.41 38.02 84.24
C GLU A 225 -21.72 37.35 85.60
N VAL A 226 -21.62 36.02 85.68
CA VAL A 226 -21.82 35.27 86.93
C VAL A 226 -20.71 35.56 87.94
N GLN A 227 -19.44 35.64 87.49
CA GLN A 227 -18.31 36.04 88.34
C GLN A 227 -18.45 37.48 88.85
N GLY A 228 -18.92 38.40 88.01
CA GLY A 228 -19.24 39.77 88.39
C GLY A 228 -20.29 39.80 89.52
N ARG A 229 -21.43 39.14 89.31
CA ARG A 229 -22.51 39.03 90.33
C ARG A 229 -22.05 38.37 91.62
N ALA A 230 -21.18 37.35 91.55
CA ALA A 230 -20.58 36.75 92.74
C ALA A 230 -19.71 37.76 93.49
N SER A 231 -18.87 38.53 92.79
CA SER A 231 -18.02 39.56 93.39
C SER A 231 -18.82 40.72 94.01
N ASP A 232 -19.93 41.12 93.39
CA ASP A 232 -20.84 42.14 93.93
C ASP A 232 -21.59 41.61 95.18
N GLY A 233 -21.96 40.33 95.18
CA GLY A 233 -22.51 39.65 96.36
C GLY A 233 -21.51 39.54 97.52
N GLU A 234 -20.23 39.28 97.21
CA GLU A 234 -19.14 39.28 98.19
C GLU A 234 -18.94 40.68 98.80
N ARG A 235 -18.97 41.76 97.99
CA ARG A 235 -18.94 43.15 98.48
C ARG A 235 -20.14 43.47 99.37
N ALA A 236 -21.36 43.12 98.94
CA ALA A 236 -22.57 43.34 99.73
C ALA A 236 -22.53 42.58 101.08
N ARG A 237 -21.92 41.39 101.11
CA ARG A 237 -21.68 40.62 102.34
C ARG A 237 -20.66 41.31 103.26
N VAL A 238 -19.58 41.86 102.72
CA VAL A 238 -18.59 42.64 103.49
C VAL A 238 -19.23 43.91 104.07
N GLU A 239 -19.98 44.67 103.27
CA GLU A 239 -20.72 45.85 103.75
C GLU A 239 -21.74 45.50 104.85
N ALA A 240 -22.42 44.36 104.73
CA ALA A 240 -23.35 43.88 105.75
C ALA A 240 -22.62 43.48 107.04
N ALA A 241 -21.43 42.87 106.94
CA ALA A 241 -20.58 42.55 108.08
C ALA A 241 -20.06 43.81 108.79
N GLU A 242 -19.64 44.85 108.04
CA GLU A 242 -19.28 46.14 108.64
C GLU A 242 -20.47 46.82 109.34
N LYS A 243 -21.67 46.79 108.72
CA LYS A 243 -22.90 47.32 109.34
C LYS A 243 -23.24 46.57 110.63
N LEU A 244 -23.03 45.25 110.66
CA LEU A 244 -23.20 44.44 111.87
C LEU A 244 -22.17 44.78 112.95
N GLN A 245 -20.89 44.97 112.59
CA GLN A 245 -19.86 45.40 113.55
C GLN A 245 -20.14 46.81 114.12
N ARG A 246 -20.60 47.75 113.29
CA ARG A 246 -21.03 49.08 113.77
C ARG A 246 -22.20 48.98 114.76
N ALA A 247 -23.21 48.16 114.45
CA ALA A 247 -24.34 47.91 115.35
C ALA A 247 -23.92 47.19 116.66
N GLN A 248 -22.91 46.31 116.61
CA GLN A 248 -22.33 45.68 117.81
C GLN A 248 -21.59 46.70 118.68
N ALA A 249 -20.78 47.58 118.08
CA ALA A 249 -20.11 48.67 118.81
C ALA A 249 -21.11 49.68 119.41
N GLU A 250 -22.21 49.97 118.71
CA GLU A 250 -23.32 50.77 119.26
C GLU A 250 -24.02 50.06 120.44
N LEU A 251 -24.21 48.74 120.37
CA LEU A 251 -24.77 47.95 121.48
C LEU A 251 -23.85 47.92 122.71
N GLU A 252 -22.54 47.81 122.50
CA GLU A 252 -21.53 47.90 123.57
C GLU A 252 -21.51 49.30 124.21
N ASN A 253 -21.61 50.37 123.42
CA ASN A 253 -21.71 51.73 123.95
C ASN A 253 -23.02 51.94 124.76
N VAL A 254 -24.15 51.39 124.31
CA VAL A 254 -25.42 51.44 125.04
C VAL A 254 -25.37 50.64 126.34
N SER A 255 -24.70 49.48 126.36
CA SER A 255 -24.53 48.69 127.60
C SER A 255 -23.58 49.37 128.61
N GLY A 256 -22.55 50.07 128.13
CA GLY A 256 -21.72 50.97 128.94
C GLY A 256 -22.52 52.12 129.56
N ALA A 257 -23.35 52.80 128.76
CA ALA A 257 -24.23 53.88 129.23
C ALA A 257 -25.26 53.41 130.28
N LEU A 258 -25.75 52.17 130.17
CA LEU A 258 -26.65 51.56 131.15
C LEU A 258 -25.93 51.31 132.50
N SER A 259 -24.72 50.74 132.45
CA SER A 259 -23.87 50.53 133.63
C SER A 259 -23.53 51.84 134.35
N GLU A 260 -23.23 52.90 133.59
CA GLU A 260 -23.03 54.23 134.17
C GLU A 260 -24.31 54.80 134.81
N ALA A 261 -25.48 54.60 134.20
CA ALA A 261 -26.77 55.05 134.76
C ALA A 261 -27.11 54.32 136.08
N GLU A 262 -26.87 53.01 136.18
CA GLU A 262 -27.04 52.23 137.41
C GLU A 262 -26.08 52.70 138.52
N SER A 263 -24.83 53.00 138.18
CA SER A 263 -23.86 53.55 139.13
C SER A 263 -24.26 54.94 139.68
N ARG A 264 -24.93 55.77 138.85
CA ARG A 264 -25.43 57.10 139.23
C ARG A 264 -26.70 56.99 140.10
N ALA A 265 -27.58 56.03 139.82
CA ALA A 265 -28.76 55.76 140.65
C ALA A 265 -28.40 55.37 142.10
N ILE A 266 -27.33 54.58 142.28
CA ILE A 266 -26.86 54.17 143.61
C ILE A 266 -26.22 55.33 144.39
N ARG A 267 -25.59 56.31 143.71
CA ARG A 267 -25.05 57.52 144.36
C ARG A 267 -26.16 58.49 144.77
N LEU A 268 -27.11 58.78 143.88
CA LEU A 268 -28.22 59.71 144.15
C LEU A 268 -29.15 59.22 145.28
N SER A 269 -29.23 57.90 145.51
CA SER A 269 -29.92 57.30 146.66
C SER A 269 -29.31 57.66 148.03
N LYS A 270 -28.01 58.02 148.10
CA LYS A 270 -27.32 58.40 149.35
C LYS A 270 -27.22 59.91 149.59
N GLU A 271 -27.39 60.75 148.58
CA GLU A 271 -27.34 62.21 148.72
C GLU A 271 -28.71 62.82 149.09
N LEU A 272 -29.80 62.08 148.85
CA LEU A 272 -31.16 62.49 149.22
C LEU A 272 -31.37 62.59 150.75
N SER A 273 -30.72 61.74 151.55
CA SER A 273 -30.82 61.80 153.02
C SER A 273 -29.97 62.89 153.68
N SER A 274 -29.14 63.61 152.92
CA SER A 274 -28.30 64.71 153.43
C SER A 274 -28.86 66.10 153.13
N THR A 275 -29.82 66.20 152.19
CA THR A 275 -30.31 67.47 151.65
C THR A 275 -31.57 67.99 152.35
N GLU A 276 -32.34 67.14 153.04
CA GLU A 276 -33.48 67.56 153.86
C GLU A 276 -33.08 68.41 155.07
N ALA A 277 -31.86 68.27 155.58
CA ALA A 277 -31.37 69.00 156.76
C ALA A 277 -30.87 70.43 156.49
N GLN A 278 -30.69 70.83 155.22
CA GLN A 278 -30.19 72.17 154.85
C GLN A 278 -31.27 73.11 154.29
N LEU A 279 -32.53 72.64 154.26
CA LEU A 279 -33.68 73.44 153.81
C LEU A 279 -34.14 74.51 154.82
N HIS A 280 -33.63 74.51 156.06
CA HIS A 280 -34.08 75.45 157.09
C HIS A 280 -33.33 76.80 157.09
N ASP A 281 -32.03 76.81 156.78
CA ASP A 281 -31.14 77.95 157.09
C ASP A 281 -30.87 78.88 155.88
N THR A 282 -31.53 78.66 154.74
CA THR A 282 -31.44 79.53 153.55
C THR A 282 -32.72 80.34 153.28
N GLN A 283 -33.43 80.68 154.35
CA GLN A 283 -34.44 81.75 154.36
C GLN A 283 -33.87 83.14 154.71
N GLU A 284 -32.58 83.26 155.01
CA GLU A 284 -31.92 84.55 155.20
C GLU A 284 -31.10 84.95 153.96
N LEU A 285 -31.45 86.12 153.40
CA LEU A 285 -30.70 86.93 152.43
C LEU A 285 -30.67 86.39 150.98
N LEU A 286 -31.43 86.87 149.99
CA LEU A 286 -32.35 88.03 149.88
C LEU A 286 -31.93 89.33 150.57
N GLN A 287 -30.64 89.69 150.47
CA GLN A 287 -30.15 91.07 150.36
C GLN A 287 -28.61 91.05 150.29
N GLU A 288 -27.97 91.65 149.30
CA GLU A 288 -28.50 92.11 148.02
C GLU A 288 -27.34 92.23 147.02
N GLU A 289 -27.67 92.59 145.79
CA GLU A 289 -26.71 92.95 144.75
C GLU A 289 -25.50 93.77 145.25
N THR A 290 -24.38 93.70 144.52
CA THR A 290 -24.13 94.83 143.61
C THR A 290 -23.14 94.49 142.50
N ARG A 291 -23.65 94.67 141.27
CA ARG A 291 -22.97 95.34 140.16
C ARG A 291 -21.76 94.67 139.49
N ALA A 292 -22.00 94.45 138.20
CA ALA A 292 -21.20 94.94 137.08
C ALA A 292 -20.18 93.96 136.46
N LYS A 293 -20.22 93.69 135.14
CA LYS A 293 -20.03 94.63 133.99
C LYS A 293 -18.62 95.24 134.06
N LEU A 294 -17.65 94.90 133.21
CA LEU A 294 -17.44 95.27 131.79
C LEU A 294 -15.89 95.17 131.58
N ALA A 295 -15.24 95.14 130.41
CA ALA A 295 -15.65 95.08 129.00
C ALA A 295 -14.50 94.50 128.14
N LEU A 296 -14.86 93.63 127.19
CA LEU A 296 -14.56 93.74 125.76
C LEU A 296 -13.31 94.54 125.31
N GLY A 297 -12.20 93.83 125.07
CA GLY A 297 -11.02 94.35 124.35
C GLY A 297 -10.93 93.90 122.87
N SER A 298 -12.02 93.41 122.28
CA SER A 298 -11.99 92.52 121.11
C SER A 298 -12.75 93.02 119.87
N ARG A 299 -12.18 93.96 119.08
CA ARG A 299 -12.63 94.18 117.68
C ARG A 299 -11.67 94.84 116.67
N VAL A 300 -10.48 95.34 117.04
CA VAL A 300 -9.67 96.20 116.12
C VAL A 300 -8.43 95.49 115.57
N ARG A 301 -8.66 94.50 114.69
CA ARG A 301 -7.66 93.98 113.71
C ARG A 301 -8.08 94.26 112.26
N ALA A 302 -9.01 95.19 112.07
CA ALA A 302 -9.41 95.78 110.80
C ALA A 302 -9.17 97.29 110.83
N LEU A 303 -7.95 97.68 111.21
CA LEU A 303 -7.20 98.81 110.66
C LEU A 303 -5.75 98.28 110.61
N GLU A 304 -5.18 97.98 109.45
CA GLU A 304 -4.87 98.86 108.32
C GLU A 304 -3.77 99.87 108.64
N ALA A 305 -2.86 100.01 107.66
CA ALA A 305 -2.17 101.24 107.34
C ALA A 305 -1.50 102.01 108.50
N GLU A 306 -0.41 101.46 109.02
CA GLU A 306 0.85 102.16 109.33
C GLU A 306 1.81 101.12 109.94
N ALA A 307 3.08 101.05 109.63
CA ALA A 307 3.94 101.71 108.67
C ALA A 307 5.16 100.77 108.63
N ALA A 308 5.53 100.24 107.47
CA ALA A 308 6.53 100.85 106.61
C ALA A 308 7.97 100.74 107.15
N GLY A 309 8.88 100.38 106.25
CA GLY A 309 10.28 100.73 106.40
C GLY A 309 11.19 99.86 105.57
N LEU A 310 11.24 98.58 105.91
CA LEU A 310 12.32 97.66 105.56
C LEU A 310 11.67 96.28 105.27
N ARG A 311 11.26 95.96 104.02
CA ARG A 311 12.02 95.86 102.77
C ARG A 311 13.02 94.69 102.75
N GLU A 312 12.53 93.48 102.97
CA GLU A 312 13.21 92.22 102.58
C GLU A 312 12.49 91.53 101.39
N GLN A 313 12.16 92.37 100.41
CA GLN A 313 12.13 92.04 98.98
C GLN A 313 13.19 93.00 98.43
N LEU A 314 14.45 92.65 98.15
CA LEU A 314 15.06 91.43 97.58
C LEU A 314 14.74 91.20 96.09
N GLU A 315 13.86 92.01 95.52
CA GLU A 315 13.74 92.20 94.08
C GLU A 315 13.81 93.70 93.78
N GLU A 316 14.43 94.02 92.64
CA GLU A 316 14.65 95.38 92.12
C GLU A 316 15.61 96.22 92.98
N GLU A 317 16.90 95.98 92.75
CA GLU A 317 17.69 96.83 91.83
C GLU A 317 17.97 98.20 92.44
N ALA A 318 19.17 98.30 93.01
CA ALA A 318 19.85 99.59 93.12
C ALA A 318 19.93 100.24 91.74
N THR A 319 19.12 101.27 91.53
CA THR A 319 19.29 102.27 90.49
C THR A 319 20.67 102.91 90.60
N ALA A 320 21.64 102.33 89.92
CA ALA A 320 22.94 102.94 89.62
C ALA A 320 23.42 102.55 88.21
N ARG A 321 22.49 102.58 87.24
CA ARG A 321 22.87 102.96 85.87
C ARG A 321 23.55 104.32 85.96
N GLU A 322 24.88 104.35 85.84
CA GLU A 322 25.56 105.14 84.82
C GLU A 322 27.08 104.91 84.78
N ARG A 323 27.55 104.43 83.61
CA ARG A 323 28.89 104.65 83.02
C ARG A 323 30.07 104.08 83.83
N ALA A 324 30.82 103.09 83.36
CA ALA A 324 31.10 102.63 81.99
C ALA A 324 31.50 101.13 81.99
N GLY A 325 31.60 100.40 80.87
CA GLY A 325 31.36 100.76 79.48
C GLY A 325 31.85 99.67 78.51
N ARG A 326 30.90 99.05 77.81
CA ARG A 326 30.85 98.97 76.33
C ARG A 326 32.00 98.36 75.48
N GLU A 327 33.06 97.75 76.01
CA GLU A 327 34.19 97.31 75.14
C GLU A 327 34.54 95.81 75.08
N LEU A 328 33.83 94.90 75.78
CA LEU A 328 34.16 93.45 75.71
C LEU A 328 33.10 92.56 75.03
N GLN A 329 32.03 93.13 74.48
CA GLN A 329 30.98 92.38 73.77
C GLN A 329 31.31 92.12 72.28
N THR A 330 32.50 92.52 71.81
CA THR A 330 32.96 92.43 70.42
C THR A 330 34.02 91.35 70.19
N ALA A 331 34.67 90.82 71.23
CA ALA A 331 35.88 89.99 71.09
C ALA A 331 35.66 88.46 71.11
N GLN A 332 34.49 87.96 71.56
CA GLN A 332 34.25 86.51 71.71
C GLN A 332 33.44 85.86 70.59
N VAL A 333 32.73 86.64 69.77
CA VAL A 333 31.97 86.12 68.61
C VAL A 333 32.89 85.71 67.45
N GLN A 334 34.09 86.31 67.35
CA GLN A 334 35.01 86.09 66.22
C GLN A 334 35.81 84.78 66.28
N LEU A 335 35.65 83.96 67.33
CA LEU A 335 36.42 82.73 67.56
C LEU A 335 35.66 81.44 67.18
N ALA A 336 34.35 81.52 66.90
CA ALA A 336 33.52 80.38 66.51
C ALA A 336 33.52 80.11 64.99
N ASP A 337 33.51 81.16 64.16
CA ASP A 337 33.31 81.02 62.71
C ASP A 337 34.52 80.48 61.93
N TRP A 338 35.74 80.60 62.49
CA TRP A 338 36.96 80.14 61.81
C TRP A 338 37.17 78.62 61.86
N ARG A 339 36.65 77.92 62.88
CA ARG A 339 36.79 76.46 62.98
C ARG A 339 35.89 75.72 61.99
N ARG A 340 34.69 76.24 61.76
CA ARG A 340 33.68 75.61 60.89
C ARG A 340 34.08 75.54 59.40
N ARG A 341 34.88 76.50 58.92
CA ARG A 341 35.29 76.56 57.51
C ARG A 341 36.42 75.59 57.15
N GLN A 342 37.23 75.16 58.12
CA GLN A 342 38.39 74.31 57.85
C GLN A 342 38.01 72.83 57.67
N ASP A 343 36.96 72.36 58.35
CA ASP A 343 36.46 70.99 58.23
C ASP A 343 35.65 70.76 56.93
N GLU A 344 35.03 71.81 56.38
CA GLU A 344 34.22 71.73 55.15
C GLU A 344 35.08 71.64 53.86
N GLU A 345 36.33 72.13 53.85
CA GLU A 345 37.22 72.08 52.68
C GLU A 345 37.96 70.74 52.51
N ALA A 346 38.18 69.99 53.60
CA ALA A 346 38.89 68.70 53.54
C ALA A 346 38.05 67.58 52.87
N GLY A 347 36.76 67.47 53.21
CA GLY A 347 35.88 66.42 52.68
C GLY A 347 35.55 66.57 51.17
N ALA A 348 35.70 67.76 50.60
CA ALA A 348 35.43 68.02 49.19
C ALA A 348 36.48 67.42 48.25
N LEU A 349 37.73 67.27 48.70
CA LEU A 349 38.82 66.69 47.91
C LEU A 349 38.73 65.16 47.82
N GLU A 350 38.45 64.48 48.93
CA GLU A 350 38.34 63.01 48.94
C GLU A 350 37.15 62.49 48.10
N ALA A 351 36.01 63.18 48.17
CA ALA A 351 34.83 62.87 47.33
C ALA A 351 35.12 63.00 45.82
N GLY A 352 35.96 63.96 45.44
CA GLY A 352 36.37 64.18 44.04
C GLY A 352 37.28 63.08 43.48
N GLU A 353 38.19 62.56 44.30
CA GLU A 353 39.05 61.44 43.89
C GLU A 353 38.29 60.12 43.77
N GLU A 354 37.36 59.83 44.68
CA GLU A 354 36.50 58.65 44.56
C GLU A 354 35.61 58.69 43.32
N ALA A 355 35.03 59.85 43.00
CA ALA A 355 34.22 60.02 41.79
C ALA A 355 35.04 59.74 40.52
N ARG A 356 36.31 60.18 40.45
CA ARG A 356 37.21 59.86 39.32
C ARG A 356 37.53 58.36 39.25
N ARG A 357 37.81 57.70 40.38
CA ARG A 357 38.10 56.25 40.40
C ARG A 357 36.88 55.41 40.02
N ARG A 358 35.65 55.87 40.32
CA ARG A 358 34.40 55.24 39.85
C ARG A 358 34.21 55.42 38.34
N ALA A 359 34.37 56.65 37.83
CA ALA A 359 34.24 56.94 36.40
C ALA A 359 35.24 56.17 35.51
N VAL A 360 36.48 55.97 35.97
CA VAL A 360 37.48 55.14 35.24
C VAL A 360 37.04 53.67 35.19
N ARG A 361 36.59 53.09 36.31
CA ARG A 361 36.09 51.70 36.35
C ARG A 361 34.83 51.50 35.49
N GLU A 362 33.95 52.50 35.44
CA GLU A 362 32.77 52.48 34.56
C GLU A 362 33.17 52.56 33.09
N ALA A 363 34.16 53.38 32.73
CA ALA A 363 34.71 53.44 31.38
C ALA A 363 35.39 52.13 30.95
N GLU A 364 36.15 51.48 31.85
CA GLU A 364 36.75 50.15 31.64
C GLU A 364 35.68 49.06 31.49
N ALA A 365 34.62 49.09 32.29
CA ALA A 365 33.49 48.15 32.16
C ALA A 365 32.71 48.36 30.84
N VAL A 366 32.59 49.60 30.36
CA VAL A 366 31.97 49.90 29.06
C VAL A 366 32.85 49.46 27.89
N THR A 367 34.17 49.63 27.94
CA THR A 367 35.07 49.14 26.88
C THR A 367 35.16 47.61 26.86
N GLN A 368 35.15 46.93 28.01
CA GLN A 368 35.06 45.46 28.07
C GLN A 368 33.75 44.97 27.43
N ARG A 369 32.60 45.56 27.80
CA ARG A 369 31.31 45.24 27.16
C ARG A 369 31.30 45.52 25.65
N LEU A 370 32.00 46.55 25.19
CA LEU A 370 32.14 46.84 23.77
C LEU A 370 32.94 45.73 23.06
N MET A 371 34.06 45.29 23.64
CA MET A 371 34.91 44.20 23.12
C MET A 371 34.13 42.89 23.04
N GLU A 372 33.42 42.51 24.11
CA GLU A 372 32.52 41.35 24.13
C GLU A 372 31.46 41.41 23.02
N LYS A 373 30.86 42.58 22.78
CA LYS A 373 29.88 42.77 21.71
C LYS A 373 30.50 42.68 20.32
N THR A 374 31.71 43.22 20.10
CA THR A 374 32.41 43.04 18.82
C THR A 374 32.77 41.58 18.57
N GLU A 375 33.25 40.82 19.56
CA GLU A 375 33.49 39.38 19.41
C GLU A 375 32.21 38.61 19.07
N VAL A 376 31.08 38.94 19.70
CA VAL A 376 29.78 38.34 19.39
C VAL A 376 29.36 38.66 17.95
N VAL A 377 29.54 39.90 17.48
CA VAL A 377 29.27 40.29 16.09
C VAL A 377 30.16 39.50 15.12
N GLU A 378 31.46 39.37 15.37
CA GLU A 378 32.36 38.59 14.52
C GLU A 378 32.03 37.09 14.49
N ARG A 379 31.56 36.53 15.61
CA ARG A 379 31.08 35.14 15.67
C ARG A 379 29.79 34.97 14.87
N LEU A 380 28.85 35.92 14.98
CA LEU A 380 27.61 35.95 14.20
C LEU A 380 27.86 36.16 12.70
N GLU A 381 28.84 36.98 12.31
CA GLU A 381 29.23 37.14 10.90
C GLU A 381 29.84 35.87 10.32
N ARG A 382 30.66 35.15 11.09
CA ARG A 382 31.19 33.83 10.69
C ARG A 382 30.05 32.82 10.52
N GLY A 383 29.14 32.73 11.49
CA GLY A 383 27.95 31.89 11.37
C GLY A 383 27.08 32.27 10.16
N ARG A 384 26.88 33.56 9.88
CA ARG A 384 26.15 34.02 8.68
C ARG A 384 26.82 33.59 7.38
N ARG A 385 28.15 33.64 7.29
CA ARG A 385 28.90 33.19 6.10
C ARG A 385 28.81 31.68 5.92
N GLN A 386 28.87 30.90 7.01
CA GLN A 386 28.66 29.44 6.97
C GLN A 386 27.24 29.09 6.51
N LEU A 387 26.22 29.70 7.11
CA LEU A 387 24.82 29.49 6.70
C LEU A 387 24.53 29.94 5.26
N GLN A 388 25.22 30.98 4.76
CA GLN A 388 25.12 31.37 3.35
C GLN A 388 25.75 30.31 2.45
N GLN A 389 26.93 29.79 2.80
CA GLN A 389 27.58 28.73 2.03
C GLN A 389 26.73 27.45 2.02
N GLU A 390 26.20 27.03 3.17
CA GLU A 390 25.27 25.87 3.25
C GLU A 390 24.00 26.08 2.40
N LEU A 391 23.48 27.32 2.34
CA LEU A 391 22.34 27.67 1.49
C LEU A 391 22.68 27.62 0.00
N ASP A 392 23.87 28.09 -0.38
CA ASP A 392 24.35 28.08 -1.77
C ASP A 392 24.61 26.63 -2.23
N ASP A 393 25.26 25.81 -1.40
CA ASP A 393 25.50 24.37 -1.64
C ASP A 393 24.17 23.59 -1.81
N VAL A 394 23.21 23.77 -0.89
CA VAL A 394 21.87 23.14 -0.98
C VAL A 394 21.09 23.63 -2.21
N SER A 395 21.29 24.88 -2.64
CA SER A 395 20.67 25.41 -3.85
C SER A 395 21.26 24.75 -5.11
N MET A 396 22.58 24.55 -5.16
CA MET A 396 23.25 23.81 -6.24
C MET A 396 22.80 22.34 -6.29
N ASP A 397 22.70 21.67 -5.15
CA ASP A 397 22.19 20.30 -5.09
C ASP A 397 20.74 20.20 -5.58
N LEU A 398 19.88 21.16 -5.20
CA LEU A 398 18.49 21.21 -5.68
C LEU A 398 18.41 21.41 -7.20
N GLU A 399 19.29 22.23 -7.79
CA GLU A 399 19.37 22.39 -9.25
C GLU A 399 19.86 21.11 -9.95
N GLN A 400 20.87 20.44 -9.40
CA GLN A 400 21.34 19.15 -9.91
C GLN A 400 20.24 18.07 -9.86
N GLN A 401 19.50 17.98 -8.76
CA GLN A 401 18.37 17.05 -8.63
C GLN A 401 17.25 17.37 -9.62
N ARG A 402 16.92 18.65 -9.83
CA ARG A 402 15.94 19.08 -10.86
C ARG A 402 16.39 18.71 -12.27
N GLN A 403 17.68 18.87 -12.59
CA GLN A 403 18.24 18.44 -13.87
C GLN A 403 18.17 16.91 -14.02
N LEU A 404 18.55 16.15 -12.98
CA LEU A 404 18.48 14.69 -12.98
C LEU A 404 17.04 14.21 -13.23
N VAL A 405 16.06 14.72 -12.49
CA VAL A 405 14.63 14.41 -12.69
C VAL A 405 14.20 14.73 -14.13
N SER A 406 14.54 15.91 -14.66
CA SER A 406 14.25 16.26 -16.06
C SER A 406 14.87 15.29 -17.07
N THR A 407 16.08 14.76 -16.82
CA THR A 407 16.68 13.74 -17.70
C THR A 407 16.00 12.37 -17.56
N LEU A 408 15.56 12.00 -16.35
CA LEU A 408 14.84 10.76 -16.10
C LEU A 408 13.44 10.79 -16.73
N GLU A 409 12.69 11.89 -16.62
CA GLU A 409 11.42 12.07 -17.32
C GLU A 409 11.57 11.96 -18.84
N LYS A 410 12.62 12.56 -19.42
CA LYS A 410 12.93 12.44 -20.85
C LYS A 410 13.30 11.02 -21.26
N LYS A 411 13.98 10.26 -20.40
CA LYS A 411 14.27 8.83 -20.62
C LYS A 411 13.00 7.98 -20.53
N GLN A 412 12.15 8.21 -19.52
CA GLN A 412 10.89 7.50 -19.34
C GLN A 412 9.99 7.67 -20.56
N ARG A 413 9.75 8.90 -21.02
CA ARG A 413 8.96 9.17 -22.23
C ARG A 413 9.52 8.48 -23.48
N LYS A 414 10.85 8.33 -23.60
CA LYS A 414 11.48 7.57 -24.69
C LYS A 414 11.26 6.07 -24.56
N PHE A 415 11.33 5.50 -23.35
CA PHE A 415 11.00 4.10 -23.12
C PHE A 415 9.52 3.82 -23.39
N ASP A 416 8.62 4.70 -22.96
CA ASP A 416 7.18 4.58 -23.22
C ASP A 416 6.89 4.65 -24.73
N GLN A 417 7.57 5.55 -25.46
CA GLN A 417 7.49 5.64 -26.92
C GLN A 417 8.00 4.36 -27.60
N LEU A 418 9.21 3.89 -27.26
CA LEU A 418 9.78 2.66 -27.82
C LEU A 418 8.89 1.44 -27.53
N LEU A 419 8.33 1.34 -26.32
CA LEU A 419 7.40 0.28 -25.96
C LEU A 419 6.09 0.34 -26.76
N ALA A 420 5.61 1.54 -27.10
CA ALA A 420 4.44 1.72 -27.97
C ALA A 420 4.76 1.36 -29.44
N GLU A 421 5.95 1.72 -29.92
CA GLU A 421 6.44 1.38 -31.27
C GLU A 421 6.63 -0.14 -31.43
N GLU A 422 7.26 -0.81 -30.47
CA GLU A 422 7.42 -2.27 -30.44
C GLU A 422 6.07 -2.99 -30.34
N LYS A 423 5.14 -2.53 -29.49
CA LYS A 423 3.78 -3.08 -29.44
C LYS A 423 3.05 -2.95 -30.78
N ALA A 424 3.19 -1.80 -31.46
CA ALA A 424 2.61 -1.60 -32.79
C ALA A 424 3.27 -2.49 -33.85
N ALA A 425 4.59 -2.73 -33.76
CA ALA A 425 5.30 -3.66 -34.65
C ALA A 425 4.85 -5.11 -34.44
N VAL A 426 4.71 -5.56 -33.19
CA VAL A 426 4.19 -6.90 -32.85
C VAL A 426 2.76 -7.08 -33.34
N LEU A 427 1.88 -6.09 -33.16
CA LEU A 427 0.50 -6.16 -33.67
C LEU A 427 0.46 -6.31 -35.20
N ARG A 428 1.26 -5.52 -35.94
CA ARG A 428 1.38 -5.65 -37.40
C ARG A 428 1.91 -7.02 -37.81
N ALA A 429 2.91 -7.56 -37.12
CA ALA A 429 3.46 -8.89 -37.39
C ALA A 429 2.42 -10.01 -37.14
N VAL A 430 1.53 -9.84 -36.16
CA VAL A 430 0.40 -10.75 -35.92
C VAL A 430 -0.64 -10.63 -37.05
N GLU A 431 -1.04 -9.41 -37.43
CA GLU A 431 -1.97 -9.16 -38.55
C GLU A 431 -1.43 -9.72 -39.88
N GLU A 432 -0.14 -9.54 -40.16
CA GLU A 432 0.55 -10.10 -41.32
C GLU A 432 0.59 -11.64 -41.28
N ARG A 433 0.89 -12.24 -40.12
CA ARG A 433 0.83 -13.70 -39.94
C ARG A 433 -0.57 -14.24 -40.18
N GLU A 434 -1.60 -13.66 -39.55
CA GLU A 434 -2.99 -14.09 -39.70
C GLU A 434 -3.46 -14.00 -41.16
N ARG A 435 -3.06 -12.93 -41.86
CA ARG A 435 -3.27 -12.79 -43.29
C ARG A 435 -2.56 -13.87 -44.11
N VAL A 436 -1.28 -14.14 -43.86
CA VAL A 436 -0.52 -15.18 -44.58
C VAL A 436 -1.11 -16.56 -44.32
N GLU A 437 -1.56 -16.86 -43.10
CA GLU A 437 -2.28 -18.10 -42.81
C GLU A 437 -3.65 -18.18 -43.50
N ALA A 438 -4.39 -17.08 -43.59
CA ALA A 438 -5.66 -17.03 -44.32
C ALA A 438 -5.45 -17.26 -45.84
N GLU A 439 -4.47 -16.60 -46.44
CA GLU A 439 -4.08 -16.85 -47.83
C GLU A 439 -3.51 -18.28 -48.03
N GLY A 440 -2.87 -18.86 -47.00
CA GLY A 440 -2.42 -20.26 -46.98
C GLY A 440 -3.60 -21.23 -47.05
N ARG A 441 -4.58 -21.09 -46.15
CA ARG A 441 -5.82 -21.88 -46.15
C ARG A 441 -6.61 -21.72 -47.45
N GLU A 442 -6.60 -20.53 -48.05
CA GLU A 442 -7.22 -20.31 -49.36
C GLU A 442 -6.48 -21.05 -50.49
N ARG A 443 -5.14 -21.06 -50.47
CA ARG A 443 -4.32 -21.84 -51.42
C ARG A 443 -4.54 -23.34 -51.25
N GLU A 444 -4.62 -23.84 -50.02
CA GLU A 444 -4.96 -25.24 -49.71
C GLU A 444 -6.35 -25.61 -50.23
N ALA A 445 -7.37 -24.78 -49.97
CA ALA A 445 -8.72 -25.00 -50.48
C ALA A 445 -8.79 -25.00 -52.02
N ARG A 446 -8.04 -24.10 -52.68
CA ARG A 446 -7.90 -24.08 -54.14
C ARG A 446 -7.17 -25.31 -54.66
N ALA A 447 -6.13 -25.79 -53.96
CA ALA A 447 -5.43 -27.02 -54.33
C ALA A 447 -6.36 -28.24 -54.26
N LEU A 448 -7.10 -28.40 -53.16
CA LEU A 448 -8.10 -29.48 -53.00
C LEU A 448 -9.21 -29.40 -54.07
N ALA A 449 -9.66 -28.20 -54.44
CA ALA A 449 -10.63 -28.02 -55.52
C ALA A 449 -10.06 -28.43 -56.89
N LEU A 450 -8.79 -28.11 -57.17
CA LEU A 450 -8.11 -28.54 -58.40
C LEU A 450 -7.81 -30.04 -58.42
N THR A 451 -7.50 -30.66 -57.28
CA THR A 451 -7.36 -32.12 -57.16
C THR A 451 -8.67 -32.82 -57.49
N ARG A 452 -9.80 -32.36 -56.93
CA ARG A 452 -11.14 -32.91 -57.25
C ARG A 452 -11.50 -32.73 -58.72
N ALA A 453 -11.25 -31.55 -59.30
CA ALA A 453 -11.50 -31.33 -60.72
C ALA A 453 -10.61 -32.23 -61.61
N LEU A 454 -9.39 -32.55 -61.18
CA LEU A 454 -8.51 -33.49 -61.87
C LEU A 454 -9.00 -34.95 -61.72
N GLU A 455 -9.53 -35.32 -60.56
CA GLU A 455 -10.17 -36.63 -60.32
C GLU A 455 -11.43 -36.78 -61.20
N GLU A 456 -12.30 -35.77 -61.23
CA GLU A 456 -13.51 -35.73 -62.08
C GLU A 456 -13.16 -35.87 -63.59
N GLU A 457 -12.14 -35.17 -64.09
CA GLU A 457 -11.66 -35.30 -65.48
C GLU A 457 -10.97 -36.65 -65.75
N GLN A 458 -10.34 -37.27 -64.75
CA GLN A 458 -9.80 -38.63 -64.85
C GLN A 458 -10.92 -39.67 -64.95
N GLU A 459 -11.93 -39.59 -64.09
CA GLU A 459 -13.12 -40.45 -64.13
C GLU A 459 -13.86 -40.32 -65.47
N ALA A 460 -14.12 -39.08 -65.92
CA ALA A 460 -14.73 -38.81 -67.22
C ALA A 460 -13.91 -39.39 -68.39
N ARG A 461 -12.57 -39.27 -68.34
CA ARG A 461 -11.69 -39.91 -69.33
C ARG A 461 -11.78 -41.42 -69.27
N GLU A 462 -11.74 -42.04 -68.09
CA GLU A 462 -11.86 -43.50 -67.99
C GLU A 462 -13.20 -43.99 -68.51
N GLU A 463 -14.29 -43.26 -68.26
CA GLU A 463 -15.61 -43.59 -68.79
C GLU A 463 -15.66 -43.48 -70.32
N LEU A 464 -15.06 -42.43 -70.90
CA LEU A 464 -14.88 -42.34 -72.36
C LEU A 464 -14.03 -43.50 -72.92
N GLU A 465 -12.98 -43.92 -72.20
CA GLU A 465 -12.19 -45.09 -72.59
C GLU A 465 -12.99 -46.41 -72.48
N ARG A 466 -13.84 -46.57 -71.45
CA ARG A 466 -14.78 -47.70 -71.30
C ARG A 466 -15.79 -47.73 -72.46
N GLN A 467 -16.40 -46.59 -72.79
CA GLN A 467 -17.32 -46.45 -73.92
C GLN A 467 -16.63 -46.75 -75.26
N ASN A 468 -15.40 -46.30 -75.47
CA ASN A 468 -14.63 -46.60 -76.69
C ASN A 468 -14.31 -48.10 -76.82
N ARG A 469 -14.00 -48.78 -75.69
CA ARG A 469 -13.81 -50.24 -75.66
C ARG A 469 -15.11 -50.99 -75.95
N ALA A 470 -16.24 -50.53 -75.40
CA ALA A 470 -17.56 -51.11 -75.68
C ALA A 470 -17.94 -51.01 -77.18
N LEU A 471 -17.81 -49.82 -77.78
CA LEU A 471 -18.09 -49.61 -79.21
C LEU A 471 -17.18 -50.44 -80.13
N ARG A 472 -15.92 -50.69 -79.74
CA ARG A 472 -15.03 -51.61 -80.47
C ARG A 472 -15.49 -53.06 -80.35
N ALA A 473 -15.86 -53.50 -79.14
CA ALA A 473 -16.41 -54.84 -78.92
C ALA A 473 -17.72 -55.06 -79.68
N GLU A 474 -18.57 -54.04 -79.80
CA GLU A 474 -19.78 -54.07 -80.63
C GLU A 474 -19.44 -54.18 -82.14
N MET A 475 -18.44 -53.45 -82.64
CA MET A 475 -17.95 -53.63 -84.02
C MET A 475 -17.41 -55.04 -84.24
N GLU A 476 -16.61 -55.58 -83.33
CA GLU A 476 -16.06 -56.94 -83.41
C GLU A 476 -17.16 -58.01 -83.34
N ALA A 477 -18.19 -57.81 -82.51
CA ALA A 477 -19.36 -58.68 -82.42
C ALA A 477 -20.21 -58.64 -83.70
N LEU A 478 -20.42 -57.47 -84.31
CA LEU A 478 -21.12 -57.32 -85.58
C LEU A 478 -20.34 -57.90 -86.76
N LEU A 479 -19.01 -57.86 -86.72
CA LEU A 479 -18.14 -58.56 -87.68
C LEU A 479 -18.23 -60.08 -87.50
N SER A 480 -18.13 -60.58 -86.26
CA SER A 480 -18.24 -62.00 -85.91
C SER A 480 -19.62 -62.59 -86.25
N SER A 481 -20.70 -61.82 -86.05
CA SER A 481 -22.07 -62.19 -86.40
C SER A 481 -22.28 -62.47 -87.89
N LYS A 482 -21.33 -62.10 -88.76
CA LYS A 482 -21.43 -62.28 -90.20
C LYS A 482 -20.92 -63.64 -90.69
N ASP A 483 -20.13 -64.35 -89.87
CA ASP A 483 -19.31 -65.50 -90.32
C ASP A 483 -19.77 -66.89 -89.81
N ASP A 484 -20.70 -67.00 -88.85
CA ASP A 484 -20.92 -68.25 -88.09
C ASP A 484 -22.38 -68.72 -87.95
N VAL A 485 -22.94 -69.38 -88.97
CA VAL A 485 -24.28 -70.03 -88.92
C VAL A 485 -24.21 -71.50 -88.44
N GLY A 486 -23.03 -72.01 -88.06
CA GLY A 486 -22.77 -73.46 -87.96
C GLY A 486 -22.60 -74.11 -86.57
N LYS A 487 -22.71 -73.39 -85.43
CA LYS A 487 -22.10 -73.82 -84.15
C LYS A 487 -23.04 -74.11 -82.94
N SER A 488 -24.35 -74.23 -83.17
CA SER A 488 -25.40 -74.22 -82.11
C SER A 488 -25.39 -75.35 -81.05
N VAL A 489 -24.52 -76.36 -81.12
CA VAL A 489 -24.48 -77.47 -80.14
C VAL A 489 -23.41 -77.25 -79.05
N HIS A 490 -22.26 -76.64 -79.38
CA HIS A 490 -21.18 -76.40 -78.40
C HIS A 490 -21.44 -75.20 -77.47
N GLU A 491 -22.41 -74.35 -77.83
CA GLU A 491 -22.81 -73.19 -77.04
C GLU A 491 -23.58 -73.59 -75.76
N LEU A 492 -24.40 -74.63 -75.82
CA LEU A 492 -25.20 -75.11 -74.68
C LEU A 492 -24.33 -75.70 -73.56
N GLU A 493 -23.27 -76.43 -73.89
CA GLU A 493 -22.32 -76.94 -72.87
C GLU A 493 -21.44 -75.83 -72.27
N ARG A 494 -21.13 -74.78 -73.04
CA ARG A 494 -20.46 -73.59 -72.51
C ARG A 494 -21.38 -72.79 -71.58
N ALA A 495 -22.63 -72.55 -71.97
CA ALA A 495 -23.61 -71.85 -71.16
C ALA A 495 -23.81 -72.50 -69.79
N ARG A 496 -23.88 -73.84 -69.74
CA ARG A 496 -23.95 -74.58 -68.47
C ARG A 496 -22.74 -74.32 -67.57
N ARG A 497 -21.51 -74.38 -68.10
CA ARG A 497 -20.28 -74.16 -67.30
C ARG A 497 -20.17 -72.72 -66.80
N VAL A 498 -20.57 -71.74 -67.61
CA VAL A 498 -20.64 -70.33 -67.20
C VAL A 498 -21.65 -70.13 -66.07
N ALA A 499 -22.82 -70.78 -66.14
CA ALA A 499 -23.82 -70.72 -65.07
C ALA A 499 -23.36 -71.41 -63.77
N GLU A 500 -22.69 -72.56 -63.85
CA GLU A 500 -22.11 -73.25 -62.67
C GLU A 500 -20.99 -72.42 -62.04
N GLN A 501 -20.19 -71.69 -62.83
CA GLN A 501 -19.15 -70.81 -62.32
C GLN A 501 -19.74 -69.56 -61.66
N ALA A 502 -20.67 -68.85 -62.33
CA ALA A 502 -21.36 -67.70 -61.75
C ALA A 502 -22.09 -68.04 -60.42
N ALA A 503 -22.64 -69.25 -60.31
CA ALA A 503 -23.26 -69.73 -59.06
C ALA A 503 -22.25 -69.98 -57.92
N ASN A 504 -20.97 -70.23 -58.23
CA ASN A 504 -19.91 -70.32 -57.24
C ASN A 504 -19.34 -68.94 -56.90
N ASP A 505 -19.17 -68.06 -57.88
CA ASP A 505 -18.72 -66.68 -57.68
C ASP A 505 -19.73 -65.88 -56.80
N LEU A 506 -21.04 -66.11 -56.99
CA LEU A 506 -22.08 -65.57 -56.11
C LEU A 506 -22.02 -66.15 -54.69
N ARG A 507 -21.59 -67.41 -54.51
CA ARG A 507 -21.43 -68.00 -53.17
C ARG A 507 -20.22 -67.41 -52.45
N THR A 508 -19.11 -67.17 -53.15
CA THR A 508 -17.94 -66.51 -52.55
C THR A 508 -18.25 -65.07 -52.16
N GLN A 509 -18.99 -64.33 -53.00
CA GLN A 509 -19.47 -62.99 -52.64
C GLN A 509 -20.40 -62.99 -51.42
N VAL A 510 -21.29 -63.98 -51.28
CA VAL A 510 -22.13 -64.11 -50.08
C VAL A 510 -21.27 -64.38 -48.83
N THR A 511 -20.27 -65.26 -48.89
CA THR A 511 -19.37 -65.49 -47.75
C THR A 511 -18.50 -64.27 -47.42
N GLU A 512 -18.04 -63.52 -48.43
CA GLU A 512 -17.28 -62.27 -48.22
C GLU A 512 -18.15 -61.20 -47.53
N LEU A 513 -19.43 -61.06 -47.92
CA LEU A 513 -20.38 -60.15 -47.28
C LEU A 513 -20.79 -60.61 -45.86
N GLU A 514 -20.83 -61.92 -45.60
CA GLU A 514 -21.03 -62.47 -44.25
C GLU A 514 -19.80 -62.18 -43.35
N ASP A 515 -18.58 -62.32 -43.87
CA ASP A 515 -17.34 -61.95 -43.17
C ASP A 515 -17.24 -60.43 -42.92
N GLU A 516 -17.62 -59.58 -43.88
CA GLU A 516 -17.69 -58.12 -43.68
C GLU A 516 -18.76 -57.72 -42.65
N LEU A 517 -19.93 -58.36 -42.68
CA LEU A 517 -21.00 -58.12 -41.71
C LEU A 517 -20.55 -58.49 -40.29
N THR A 518 -19.93 -59.67 -40.11
CA THR A 518 -19.42 -60.07 -38.80
C THR A 518 -18.32 -59.14 -38.30
N ALA A 519 -17.41 -58.67 -39.18
CA ALA A 519 -16.41 -57.66 -38.82
C ALA A 519 -17.04 -56.32 -38.38
N ALA A 520 -18.14 -55.89 -39.03
CA ALA A 520 -18.88 -54.69 -38.66
C ALA A 520 -19.63 -54.85 -37.32
N GLU A 521 -20.22 -56.01 -37.05
CA GLU A 521 -20.85 -56.34 -35.76
C GLU A 521 -19.81 -56.35 -34.63
N ASP A 522 -18.63 -56.94 -34.87
CA ASP A 522 -17.52 -56.97 -33.93
C ASP A 522 -16.99 -55.55 -33.62
N ALA A 523 -16.89 -54.69 -34.64
CA ALA A 523 -16.54 -53.28 -34.48
C ALA A 523 -17.60 -52.50 -33.66
N LYS A 524 -18.88 -52.75 -33.91
CA LYS A 524 -19.99 -52.18 -33.14
C LYS A 524 -19.94 -52.62 -31.67
N LEU A 525 -19.72 -53.91 -31.39
CA LEU A 525 -19.60 -54.41 -30.02
C LEU A 525 -18.43 -53.77 -29.27
N ARG A 526 -17.28 -53.55 -29.94
CA ARG A 526 -16.15 -52.82 -29.35
C ARG A 526 -16.53 -51.38 -29.00
N LEU A 527 -17.28 -50.68 -29.85
CA LEU A 527 -17.77 -49.32 -29.57
C LEU A 527 -18.80 -49.29 -28.44
N GLU A 528 -19.68 -50.29 -28.32
CA GLU A 528 -20.61 -50.39 -27.19
C GLU A 528 -19.85 -50.61 -25.87
N VAL A 529 -18.80 -51.44 -25.86
CA VAL A 529 -17.93 -51.66 -24.69
C VAL A 529 -17.16 -50.39 -24.32
N THR A 530 -16.62 -49.61 -25.27
CA THR A 530 -15.93 -48.35 -24.95
C THR A 530 -16.90 -47.29 -24.41
N VAL A 531 -18.13 -47.21 -24.94
CA VAL A 531 -19.18 -46.33 -24.39
C VAL A 531 -19.56 -46.74 -22.96
N GLN A 532 -19.69 -48.04 -22.67
CA GLN A 532 -19.92 -48.52 -21.29
C GLN A 532 -18.74 -48.21 -20.36
N ALA A 533 -17.50 -48.36 -20.83
CA ALA A 533 -16.30 -48.02 -20.05
C ALA A 533 -16.23 -46.51 -19.74
N LEU A 534 -16.54 -45.64 -20.69
CA LEU A 534 -16.60 -44.19 -20.50
C LEU A 534 -17.72 -43.77 -19.54
N ARG A 535 -18.90 -44.41 -19.60
CA ARG A 535 -19.97 -44.20 -18.62
C ARG A 535 -19.52 -44.57 -17.20
N ALA A 536 -18.95 -45.77 -17.04
CA ALA A 536 -18.43 -46.22 -15.75
C ALA A 536 -17.27 -45.36 -15.24
N GLN A 537 -16.47 -44.75 -16.12
CA GLN A 537 -15.46 -43.75 -15.74
C GLN A 537 -16.12 -42.46 -15.24
N HIS A 538 -17.09 -41.90 -15.97
CA HIS A 538 -17.81 -40.71 -15.55
C HIS A 538 -18.57 -40.88 -14.22
N GLU A 539 -19.15 -42.06 -13.97
CA GLU A 539 -19.78 -42.37 -12.68
C GLU A 539 -18.76 -42.36 -11.52
N ARG A 540 -17.56 -42.93 -11.72
CA ARG A 540 -16.47 -42.87 -10.72
C ARG A 540 -15.95 -41.44 -10.51
N ASP A 541 -15.77 -40.68 -11.59
CA ASP A 541 -15.32 -39.27 -11.51
C ASP A 541 -16.34 -38.39 -10.77
N LEU A 542 -17.64 -38.67 -10.97
CA LEU A 542 -18.73 -37.97 -10.28
C LEU A 542 -18.78 -38.36 -8.79
N GLN A 543 -18.69 -39.66 -8.48
CA GLN A 543 -18.60 -40.13 -7.10
C GLN A 543 -17.38 -39.53 -6.36
N GLY A 544 -16.20 -39.52 -6.99
CA GLY A 544 -14.99 -38.92 -6.40
C GLY A 544 -15.11 -37.41 -6.14
N ARG A 545 -15.88 -36.69 -6.97
CA ARG A 545 -16.21 -35.27 -6.71
C ARG A 545 -17.18 -35.10 -5.54
N ASP A 546 -18.19 -35.96 -5.43
CA ASP A 546 -19.13 -35.93 -4.31
C ASP A 546 -18.46 -36.29 -2.98
N GLU A 547 -17.57 -37.29 -2.98
CA GLU A 547 -16.73 -37.66 -1.83
C GLU A 547 -15.81 -36.50 -1.42
N ALA A 548 -15.09 -35.87 -2.35
CA ALA A 548 -14.29 -34.69 -2.06
C ALA A 548 -15.14 -33.50 -1.54
N GLY A 549 -16.36 -33.36 -2.05
CA GLY A 549 -17.35 -32.38 -1.56
C GLY A 549 -17.84 -32.69 -0.15
N GLU A 550 -18.02 -33.96 0.21
CA GLU A 550 -18.30 -34.40 1.58
C GLU A 550 -17.12 -34.19 2.52
N GLU A 551 -15.90 -34.55 2.12
CA GLU A 551 -14.70 -34.32 2.93
C GLU A 551 -14.53 -32.83 3.25
N ARG A 552 -14.71 -31.96 2.26
CA ARG A 552 -14.66 -30.51 2.46
C ARG A 552 -15.75 -30.00 3.40
N ARG A 553 -16.97 -30.57 3.34
CA ARG A 553 -18.05 -30.29 4.30
C ARG A 553 -17.69 -30.78 5.72
N ARG A 554 -17.09 -31.96 5.86
CA ARG A 554 -16.61 -32.51 7.15
C ARG A 554 -15.48 -31.66 7.75
N GLN A 555 -14.56 -31.17 6.92
CA GLN A 555 -13.48 -30.25 7.33
C GLN A 555 -14.04 -28.91 7.82
N LEU A 556 -14.97 -28.29 7.09
CA LEU A 556 -15.64 -27.05 7.51
C LEU A 556 -16.44 -27.25 8.81
N ALA A 557 -17.14 -28.37 8.95
CA ALA A 557 -17.85 -28.71 10.19
C ALA A 557 -16.91 -28.96 11.39
N LYS A 558 -15.69 -29.46 11.14
CA LYS A 558 -14.65 -29.58 12.17
C LYS A 558 -14.14 -28.19 12.57
N GLN A 559 -13.76 -27.34 11.62
CA GLN A 559 -13.30 -25.97 11.89
C GLN A 559 -14.33 -25.16 12.68
N LEU A 560 -15.63 -25.32 12.38
CA LEU A 560 -16.69 -24.69 13.15
C LEU A 560 -16.71 -25.14 14.62
N ARG A 561 -16.58 -26.45 14.88
CA ARG A 561 -16.53 -27.01 16.24
C ARG A 561 -15.29 -26.59 17.00
N ASP A 562 -14.13 -26.57 16.32
CA ASP A 562 -12.87 -26.13 16.92
C ASP A 562 -13.00 -24.65 17.38
N ALA A 563 -13.55 -23.77 16.54
CA ALA A 563 -13.84 -22.37 16.87
C ALA A 563 -14.94 -22.20 17.95
N GLU A 564 -15.94 -23.10 18.03
CA GLU A 564 -16.94 -23.10 19.11
C GLU A 564 -16.31 -23.44 20.47
N VAL A 565 -15.36 -24.38 20.50
CA VAL A 565 -14.60 -24.75 21.70
C VAL A 565 -13.70 -23.59 22.14
N GLU A 566 -12.93 -22.99 21.24
CA GLU A 566 -12.08 -21.82 21.52
C GLU A 566 -12.90 -20.67 22.15
N ARG A 567 -14.06 -20.36 21.57
CA ARG A 567 -14.97 -19.32 22.09
C ARG A 567 -15.50 -19.64 23.50
N ASP A 568 -15.76 -20.91 23.80
CA ASP A 568 -16.25 -21.32 25.12
C ASP A 568 -15.12 -21.45 26.16
N GLU A 569 -13.87 -21.66 25.74
CA GLU A 569 -12.67 -21.50 26.56
C GLU A 569 -12.38 -20.04 26.87
N GLU A 570 -12.45 -19.14 25.89
CA GLU A 570 -12.36 -17.68 26.11
C GLU A 570 -13.38 -17.21 27.15
N ARG A 571 -14.63 -17.70 27.08
CA ARG A 571 -15.68 -17.36 28.05
C ARG A 571 -15.31 -17.80 29.47
N LYS A 572 -14.72 -18.98 29.65
CA LYS A 572 -14.20 -19.45 30.95
C LYS A 572 -13.05 -18.57 31.44
N GLN A 573 -12.08 -18.25 30.57
CA GLN A 573 -10.96 -17.38 30.92
C GLN A 573 -11.43 -15.97 31.32
N ARG A 574 -12.37 -15.37 30.57
CA ARG A 574 -12.99 -14.08 30.91
C ARG A 574 -13.71 -14.13 32.27
N ALA A 575 -14.43 -15.21 32.58
CA ALA A 575 -15.07 -15.39 33.88
C ALA A 575 -14.04 -15.47 35.03
N MET A 576 -12.94 -16.21 34.84
CA MET A 576 -11.83 -16.27 35.80
C MET A 576 -11.15 -14.91 36.00
N ALA A 577 -10.90 -14.15 34.92
CA ALA A 577 -10.34 -12.81 34.99
C ALA A 577 -11.25 -11.82 35.75
N VAL A 578 -12.56 -11.90 35.55
CA VAL A 578 -13.55 -11.10 36.30
C VAL A 578 -13.57 -11.48 37.80
N ALA A 579 -13.46 -12.77 38.13
CA ALA A 579 -13.38 -13.22 39.52
C ALA A 579 -12.08 -12.74 40.20
N ALA A 580 -10.94 -12.86 39.52
CA ALA A 580 -9.65 -12.36 40.01
C ALA A 580 -9.67 -10.84 40.21
N ARG A 581 -10.24 -10.09 39.27
CA ARG A 581 -10.43 -8.63 39.39
C ARG A 581 -11.27 -8.27 40.62
N LYS A 582 -12.40 -8.94 40.86
CA LYS A 582 -13.24 -8.68 42.05
C LYS A 582 -12.50 -8.95 43.36
N LYS A 583 -11.61 -9.94 43.39
CA LYS A 583 -10.76 -10.23 44.56
C LYS A 583 -9.76 -9.09 44.81
N LEU A 584 -9.08 -8.62 43.76
CA LEU A 584 -8.16 -7.49 43.84
C LEU A 584 -8.86 -6.18 44.20
N GLU A 585 -10.10 -5.96 43.73
CA GLU A 585 -10.92 -4.80 44.14
C GLU A 585 -11.28 -4.84 45.63
N ALA A 586 -11.57 -6.03 46.19
CA ALA A 586 -11.80 -6.18 47.63
C ALA A 586 -10.53 -5.98 48.47
N GLU A 587 -9.39 -6.55 48.03
CA GLU A 587 -8.09 -6.36 48.68
C GLU A 587 -7.65 -4.88 48.64
N LEU A 588 -7.97 -4.15 47.56
CA LEU A 588 -7.72 -2.71 47.43
C LEU A 588 -8.52 -1.90 48.46
N GLU A 589 -9.81 -2.19 48.63
CA GLU A 589 -10.65 -1.49 49.61
C GLU A 589 -10.22 -1.78 51.06
N GLU A 590 -9.77 -3.01 51.36
CA GLU A 590 -9.19 -3.33 52.65
C GLU A 590 -7.90 -2.53 52.92
N LEU A 591 -7.01 -2.42 51.92
CA LEU A 591 -5.79 -1.60 52.01
C LEU A 591 -6.10 -0.10 52.14
N LYS A 592 -7.11 0.43 51.44
CA LYS A 592 -7.57 1.81 51.61
C LYS A 592 -8.07 2.07 53.04
N ALA A 593 -8.85 1.14 53.60
CA ALA A 593 -9.33 1.24 54.98
C ALA A 593 -8.15 1.25 55.99
N GLN A 594 -7.14 0.40 55.77
CA GLN A 594 -5.92 0.40 56.58
C GLN A 594 -5.12 1.72 56.47
N ILE A 595 -4.98 2.28 55.26
CA ILE A 595 -4.32 3.57 55.03
C ILE A 595 -5.08 4.72 55.70
N SER A 596 -6.41 4.72 55.62
CA SER A 596 -7.26 5.72 56.27
C SER A 596 -7.12 5.68 57.81
N SER A 597 -7.14 4.48 58.39
CA SER A 597 -6.87 4.24 59.82
C SER A 597 -5.48 4.74 60.24
N ALA A 598 -4.43 4.40 59.48
CA ALA A 598 -3.08 4.88 59.74
C ALA A 598 -2.95 6.41 59.59
N GLY A 599 -3.69 7.01 58.65
CA GLY A 599 -3.79 8.46 58.46
C GLY A 599 -4.42 9.15 59.67
N GLN A 600 -5.53 8.64 60.19
CA GLN A 600 -6.18 9.14 61.40
C GLN A 600 -5.25 9.05 62.62
N GLY A 601 -4.60 7.90 62.84
CA GLY A 601 -3.63 7.74 63.93
C GLY A 601 -2.43 8.71 63.82
N LYS A 602 -1.97 9.00 62.60
CA LYS A 602 -0.94 10.02 62.35
C LYS A 602 -1.43 11.44 62.67
N GLU A 603 -2.67 11.79 62.31
CA GLU A 603 -3.23 13.08 62.67
C GLU A 603 -3.40 13.26 64.18
N GLU A 604 -3.83 12.21 64.89
CA GLU A 604 -3.95 12.23 66.35
C GLU A 604 -2.58 12.42 67.01
N ALA A 605 -1.55 11.73 66.54
CA ALA A 605 -0.16 11.94 66.98
C ALA A 605 0.32 13.38 66.73
N VAL A 606 -0.02 13.97 65.57
CA VAL A 606 0.31 15.39 65.26
C VAL A 606 -0.49 16.37 66.14
N LYS A 607 -1.76 16.08 66.44
CA LYS A 607 -2.59 16.87 67.37
C LYS A 607 -2.01 16.82 68.79
N GLN A 608 -1.57 15.64 69.26
CA GLN A 608 -0.87 15.50 70.55
C GLN A 608 0.46 16.26 70.56
N LEU A 609 1.29 16.13 69.52
CA LEU A 609 2.56 16.85 69.40
C LEU A 609 2.37 18.38 69.47
N ARG A 610 1.37 18.92 68.76
CA ARG A 610 1.02 20.35 68.82
C ARG A 610 0.55 20.79 70.20
N LYS A 611 -0.23 19.94 70.91
CA LYS A 611 -0.65 20.21 72.29
C LYS A 611 0.56 20.29 73.23
N MET A 612 1.49 19.34 73.13
CA MET A 612 2.73 19.35 73.92
C MET A 612 3.61 20.57 73.59
N GLN A 613 3.73 20.97 72.33
CA GLN A 613 4.43 22.19 71.93
C GLN A 613 3.78 23.47 72.49
N ALA A 614 2.44 23.53 72.56
CA ALA A 614 1.74 24.67 73.16
C ALA A 614 2.00 24.75 74.67
N GLN A 615 1.86 23.63 75.39
CA GLN A 615 2.17 23.54 76.83
C GLN A 615 3.63 23.90 77.12
N MET A 616 4.57 23.48 76.27
CA MET A 616 5.98 23.85 76.41
C MET A 616 6.19 25.37 76.26
N LYS A 617 5.45 26.04 75.36
CA LYS A 617 5.51 27.51 75.21
C LYS A 617 4.88 28.26 76.39
N GLU A 618 3.79 27.75 76.95
CA GLU A 618 3.19 28.31 78.17
C GLU A 618 4.16 28.25 79.35
N LEU A 619 4.80 27.09 79.57
CA LEU A 619 5.84 26.94 80.60
C LEU A 619 7.05 27.85 80.37
N TRP A 620 7.49 28.05 79.11
CA TRP A 620 8.54 29.02 78.79
C TRP A 620 8.13 30.45 79.16
N ARG A 621 6.89 30.85 78.84
CA ARG A 621 6.34 32.17 79.16
C ARG A 621 6.23 32.39 80.67
N GLU A 622 5.79 31.38 81.43
CA GLU A 622 5.74 31.42 82.89
C GLU A 622 7.13 31.56 83.52
N VAL A 623 8.15 30.90 82.95
CA VAL A 623 9.55 31.05 83.38
C VAL A 623 10.09 32.45 83.06
N GLU A 624 9.71 33.05 81.93
CA GLU A 624 10.06 34.44 81.58
C GLU A 624 9.37 35.45 82.51
N GLU A 625 8.07 35.30 82.78
CA GLU A 625 7.33 36.13 83.76
C GLU A 625 7.90 35.98 85.19
N SER A 626 8.36 34.79 85.55
CA SER A 626 9.05 34.54 86.83
C SER A 626 10.46 35.16 86.89
N ARG A 627 11.12 35.35 85.74
CA ARG A 627 12.41 36.05 85.65
C ARG A 627 12.24 37.55 85.71
N THR A 628 11.31 38.12 84.95
CA THR A 628 11.07 39.57 84.95
C THR A 628 10.58 40.07 86.31
N SER A 629 9.63 39.38 86.93
CA SER A 629 9.18 39.71 88.30
C SER A 629 10.31 39.59 89.34
N ARG A 630 11.20 38.60 89.20
CA ARG A 630 12.41 38.51 90.03
C ARG A 630 13.37 39.69 89.80
N GLU A 631 13.58 40.11 88.55
CA GLU A 631 14.41 41.27 88.21
C GLU A 631 13.82 42.58 88.74
N GLU A 632 12.50 42.76 88.69
CA GLU A 632 11.78 43.88 89.32
C GLU A 632 11.98 43.90 90.84
N ILE A 633 11.87 42.76 91.52
CA ILE A 633 12.17 42.64 92.96
C ILE A 633 13.64 42.99 93.26
N PHE A 634 14.59 42.56 92.43
CA PHE A 634 16.00 42.96 92.57
C PHE A 634 16.22 44.46 92.32
N ALA A 635 15.47 45.08 91.41
CA ALA A 635 15.52 46.52 91.20
C ALA A 635 14.95 47.30 92.40
N GLN A 636 13.81 46.86 92.94
CA GLN A 636 13.20 47.42 94.16
C GLN A 636 14.13 47.28 95.36
N ASN A 637 14.73 46.10 95.58
CA ASN A 637 15.70 45.87 96.66
C ASN A 637 16.94 46.78 96.51
N ARG A 638 17.46 46.97 95.30
CA ARG A 638 18.55 47.93 95.05
C ARG A 638 18.15 49.38 95.33
N GLU A 639 16.88 49.72 95.17
CA GLU A 639 16.37 51.05 95.51
C GLU A 639 16.17 51.22 97.02
N SER A 640 15.64 50.21 97.72
CA SER A 640 15.57 50.22 99.20
C SER A 640 16.96 50.22 99.83
N ASP A 641 17.94 49.51 99.27
CA ASP A 641 19.35 49.54 99.73
C ASP A 641 19.96 50.95 99.56
N LYS A 642 19.63 51.65 98.47
CA LYS A 642 20.05 53.05 98.29
C LYS A 642 19.40 53.98 99.32
N ARG A 643 18.11 53.78 99.61
CA ARG A 643 17.39 54.54 100.66
C ARG A 643 17.96 54.25 102.05
N LEU A 644 18.25 52.99 102.37
CA LEU A 644 18.92 52.57 103.61
C LEU A 644 20.29 53.23 103.74
N LYS A 645 21.15 53.17 102.70
CA LYS A 645 22.46 53.85 102.71
C LYS A 645 22.35 55.37 102.83
N GLY A 646 21.29 55.97 102.28
CA GLY A 646 20.97 57.38 102.49
C GLY A 646 20.65 57.68 103.96
N LEU A 647 19.79 56.87 104.60
CA LEU A 647 19.46 56.98 106.02
C LEU A 647 20.66 56.68 106.93
N GLU A 648 21.51 55.72 106.59
CA GLU A 648 22.78 55.44 107.29
C GLU A 648 23.72 56.66 107.22
N ALA A 649 23.83 57.30 106.06
CA ALA A 649 24.61 58.53 105.90
C ALA A 649 24.00 59.71 106.68
N GLU A 650 22.68 59.84 106.74
CA GLU A 650 22.00 60.83 107.59
C GLU A 650 22.23 60.55 109.08
N VAL A 651 22.16 59.30 109.51
CA VAL A 651 22.47 58.89 110.89
C VAL A 651 23.93 59.18 111.24
N LEU A 652 24.88 58.89 110.34
CA LEU A 652 26.29 59.26 110.51
C LEU A 652 26.46 60.77 110.60
N ARG A 653 25.79 61.56 109.75
CA ARG A 653 25.83 63.02 109.80
C ARG A 653 25.26 63.55 111.13
N LEU A 654 24.16 62.98 111.62
CA LEU A 654 23.58 63.31 112.92
C LEU A 654 24.46 62.88 114.09
N GLN A 655 25.21 61.76 113.96
CA GLN A 655 26.22 61.36 114.93
C GLN A 655 27.45 62.28 114.90
N GLU A 656 27.86 62.79 113.74
CA GLU A 656 28.93 63.79 113.62
C GLU A 656 28.49 65.14 114.18
N GLU A 657 27.26 65.59 113.92
CA GLU A 657 26.65 66.79 114.53
C GLU A 657 26.53 66.64 116.05
N LEU A 658 26.08 65.48 116.54
CA LEU A 658 26.04 65.17 117.97
C LEU A 658 27.44 65.13 118.58
N ALA A 659 28.42 64.52 117.91
CA ALA A 659 29.81 64.46 118.37
C ALA A 659 30.53 65.81 118.28
N ALA A 660 30.11 66.71 117.39
CA ALA A 660 30.56 68.09 117.32
C ALA A 660 29.94 68.93 118.46
N SER A 661 28.64 68.74 118.74
CA SER A 661 27.94 69.32 119.90
C SER A 661 28.54 68.82 121.22
N ASP A 662 28.85 67.52 121.33
CA ASP A 662 29.54 66.95 122.49
C ASP A 662 31.00 67.38 122.58
N ARG A 663 31.68 67.65 121.45
CA ARG A 663 33.01 68.28 121.47
C ARG A 663 32.93 69.72 121.96
N ALA A 664 31.99 70.53 121.47
CA ALA A 664 31.77 71.90 121.95
C ALA A 664 31.39 71.91 123.45
N ARG A 665 30.52 70.99 123.89
CA ARG A 665 30.18 70.79 125.30
C ARG A 665 31.39 70.35 126.12
N ARG A 666 32.19 69.40 125.65
CA ARG A 666 33.40 68.93 126.33
C ARG A 666 34.51 69.97 126.34
N GLN A 667 34.59 70.84 125.34
CA GLN A 667 35.55 71.94 125.30
C GLN A 667 35.14 73.03 126.30
N ALA A 668 33.86 73.37 126.39
CA ALA A 668 33.32 74.22 127.45
C ALA A 668 33.40 73.59 128.86
N GLN A 669 33.39 72.25 128.97
CA GLN A 669 33.68 71.54 130.22
C GLN A 669 35.19 71.48 130.50
N GLN A 670 36.06 71.29 129.52
CA GLN A 670 37.52 71.34 129.70
C GLN A 670 37.98 72.74 130.09
N GLU A 671 37.48 73.82 129.51
CA GLU A 671 37.77 75.18 129.98
C GLU A 671 37.33 75.41 131.44
N ARG A 672 36.37 74.62 131.95
CA ARG A 672 35.91 74.65 133.34
C ARG A 672 36.68 73.70 134.27
N ASP A 673 37.09 72.54 133.74
CA ASP A 673 37.65 71.42 134.49
C ASP A 673 39.19 71.42 134.43
N GLU A 674 39.83 71.98 133.40
CA GLU A 674 41.27 72.32 133.39
C GLU A 674 41.58 73.42 134.42
N MET A 675 40.60 74.28 134.73
CA MET A 675 40.66 75.23 135.87
C MET A 675 40.40 74.57 137.23
N ALA A 676 40.09 73.27 137.28
CA ALA A 676 39.79 72.50 138.50
C ALA A 676 40.76 71.33 138.75
N ASP A 677 41.30 70.71 137.69
CA ASP A 677 42.11 69.49 137.75
C ASP A 677 43.63 69.74 137.77
N GLU A 678 44.08 71.00 137.86
CA GLU A 678 45.40 71.31 138.46
C GLU A 678 45.47 70.94 139.97
N VAL A 679 44.34 70.55 140.60
CA VAL A 679 44.23 70.32 142.05
C VAL A 679 44.26 68.83 142.46
N ALA A 680 43.96 67.87 141.57
CA ALA A 680 43.65 66.49 141.95
C ALA A 680 44.56 65.42 141.30
N ASN A 681 45.76 65.24 141.86
CA ASN A 681 46.64 64.08 141.62
C ASN A 681 45.91 62.72 141.76
N GLY A 682 46.37 61.67 141.06
CA GLY A 682 46.36 60.32 141.67
C GLY A 682 46.08 59.07 140.80
N SER A 683 47.12 58.61 140.09
CA SER A 683 47.57 57.20 140.02
C SER A 683 46.61 55.99 140.19
N LEU A 684 46.67 55.10 139.18
CA LEU A 684 46.84 53.63 139.26
C LEU A 684 45.71 52.71 139.80
N SER A 685 45.36 51.71 138.97
CA SER A 685 45.35 50.31 139.41
C SER A 685 45.76 49.35 138.28
N LYS A 686 47.02 48.88 138.33
CA LYS A 686 47.52 47.77 137.49
C LYS A 686 47.27 46.44 138.23
N ALA A 687 46.17 45.77 137.92
CA ALA A 687 45.92 44.40 138.39
C ALA A 687 45.17 43.51 137.37
N ALA A 688 44.23 44.06 136.59
CA ALA A 688 43.38 43.28 135.68
C ALA A 688 44.07 42.81 134.37
N ILE A 689 45.13 43.50 133.93
CA ILE A 689 45.66 43.40 132.55
C ILE A 689 46.51 42.12 132.29
N LEU A 690 46.94 41.40 133.34
CA LEU A 690 47.85 40.26 133.19
C LEU A 690 47.15 38.90 132.97
N GLU A 691 45.83 38.81 133.21
CA GLU A 691 45.10 37.55 133.16
C GLU A 691 44.41 37.33 131.80
N GLU A 692 43.90 38.39 131.15
CA GLU A 692 43.30 38.33 129.81
C GLU A 692 44.30 37.97 128.70
N LYS A 693 45.57 38.38 128.83
CA LYS A 693 46.60 38.15 127.80
C LYS A 693 46.77 36.65 127.49
N ARG A 694 46.67 35.79 128.51
CA ARG A 694 46.97 34.35 128.40
C ARG A 694 45.87 33.53 127.74
N GLN A 695 44.64 34.06 127.63
CA GLN A 695 43.54 33.41 126.90
C GLN A 695 43.52 33.75 125.41
N LEU A 696 44.10 34.89 125.01
CA LEU A 696 44.12 35.32 123.60
C LEU A 696 45.22 34.62 122.79
N GLU A 697 46.36 34.32 123.40
CA GLU A 697 47.49 33.63 122.73
C GLU A 697 47.13 32.19 122.29
N GLY A 698 46.17 31.52 122.94
CA GLY A 698 45.72 30.17 122.57
C GLY A 698 44.65 30.11 121.46
N ARG A 699 43.99 31.22 121.15
CA ARG A 699 42.96 31.31 120.08
C ARG A 699 43.55 31.68 118.71
N LEU A 700 44.77 32.21 118.66
CA LEU A 700 45.40 32.58 117.39
C LEU A 700 45.76 31.34 116.55
N GLY A 701 46.46 30.38 117.14
CA GLY A 701 47.02 29.24 116.39
C GLY A 701 45.97 28.31 115.75
N GLN A 702 44.75 28.24 116.29
CA GLN A 702 43.67 27.45 115.68
C GLN A 702 43.09 28.12 114.41
N MET A 703 43.05 29.45 114.39
CA MET A 703 42.56 30.23 113.24
C MET A 703 43.61 30.33 112.12
N GLU A 704 44.88 30.10 112.43
CA GLU A 704 45.97 30.03 111.45
C GLU A 704 45.96 28.70 110.69
N GLU A 705 45.70 27.58 111.38
CA GLU A 705 45.62 26.23 110.78
C GLU A 705 44.39 26.08 109.84
N GLU A 706 43.21 26.59 110.26
CA GLU A 706 42.00 26.63 109.41
C GLU A 706 42.15 27.52 108.15
N LEU A 707 43.01 28.54 108.20
CA LEU A 707 43.25 29.45 107.08
C LEU A 707 44.15 28.84 105.99
N GLU A 708 45.10 27.98 106.37
CA GLU A 708 45.98 27.28 105.42
C GLU A 708 45.22 26.18 104.64
N GLU A 709 44.27 25.47 105.26
CA GLU A 709 43.45 24.44 104.58
C GLU A 709 42.50 25.03 103.52
N GLU A 710 41.86 26.18 103.80
CA GLU A 710 40.98 26.85 102.82
C GLU A 710 41.76 27.44 101.64
N GLN A 711 43.00 27.91 101.83
CA GLN A 711 43.85 28.36 100.73
C GLN A 711 44.20 27.21 99.77
N GLY A 712 44.55 26.03 100.27
CA GLY A 712 44.82 24.85 99.44
C GLY A 712 43.60 24.39 98.61
N ASN A 713 42.40 24.47 99.18
CA ASN A 713 41.15 24.14 98.48
C ASN A 713 40.83 25.15 97.36
N ALA A 714 41.10 26.44 97.57
CA ALA A 714 40.89 27.49 96.57
C ALA A 714 41.82 27.35 95.34
N GLU A 715 43.06 26.90 95.52
CA GLU A 715 44.00 26.66 94.42
C GLU A 715 43.58 25.45 93.55
N LEU A 716 43.17 24.34 94.19
CA LEU A 716 42.66 23.14 93.51
C LEU A 716 41.38 23.42 92.67
N LEU A 717 40.52 24.31 93.15
CA LEU A 717 39.34 24.78 92.41
C LEU A 717 39.72 25.64 91.20
N ASN A 718 40.69 26.55 91.34
CA ASN A 718 41.17 27.39 90.25
C ASN A 718 41.81 26.57 89.12
N ASP A 719 42.59 25.54 89.43
CA ASP A 719 43.22 24.70 88.40
C ASP A 719 42.23 23.79 87.66
N ARG A 720 41.13 23.38 88.32
CA ARG A 720 39.99 22.73 87.64
C ARG A 720 39.25 23.71 86.73
N TYR A 721 39.02 24.93 87.20
CA TYR A 721 38.35 25.98 86.42
C TYR A 721 39.14 26.37 85.15
N ARG A 722 40.47 26.52 85.27
CA ARG A 722 41.37 26.77 84.12
C ARG A 722 41.34 25.66 83.07
N LYS A 723 41.31 24.38 83.50
CA LYS A 723 41.21 23.24 82.58
C LYS A 723 39.87 23.20 81.83
N LEU A 724 38.78 23.53 82.50
CA LEU A 724 37.46 23.63 81.87
C LEU A 724 37.38 24.81 80.88
N LEU A 725 37.97 25.96 81.21
CA LEU A 725 38.11 27.10 80.29
C LEU A 725 38.84 26.71 78.99
N LEU A 726 40.01 26.07 79.09
CA LEU A 726 40.77 25.60 77.93
C LEU A 726 40.00 24.56 77.09
N GLN A 727 39.21 23.69 77.72
CA GLN A 727 38.32 22.77 76.97
C GLN A 727 37.19 23.52 76.24
N VAL A 728 36.59 24.53 76.86
CA VAL A 728 35.56 25.37 76.21
C VAL A 728 36.16 26.15 75.04
N GLU A 729 37.37 26.69 75.17
CA GLU A 729 38.07 27.36 74.08
C GLU A 729 38.37 26.40 72.91
N SER A 730 38.90 25.19 73.18
CA SER A 730 39.10 24.15 72.17
C SER A 730 37.80 23.83 71.41
N LEU A 731 36.74 23.46 72.14
CA LEU A 731 35.43 23.14 71.56
C LEU A 731 34.82 24.32 70.79
N THR A 732 35.06 25.56 71.22
CA THR A 732 34.61 26.75 70.50
C THR A 732 35.37 26.94 69.18
N THR A 733 36.69 26.70 69.18
CA THR A 733 37.47 26.74 67.92
C THR A 733 37.10 25.61 66.97
N GLU A 734 36.91 24.39 67.46
CA GLU A 734 36.45 23.23 66.69
C GLU A 734 35.07 23.50 66.05
N LEU A 735 34.10 23.99 66.84
CA LEU A 735 32.78 24.40 66.36
C LEU A 735 32.84 25.53 65.31
N SER A 736 33.80 26.45 65.42
CA SER A 736 34.00 27.51 64.42
C SER A 736 34.55 26.94 63.10
N ALA A 737 35.47 25.97 63.17
CA ALA A 737 36.03 25.29 62.01
C ALA A 737 34.97 24.44 61.32
N GLU A 738 34.18 23.67 62.08
CA GLU A 738 33.11 22.81 61.57
C GLU A 738 31.99 23.62 60.90
N ARG A 739 31.60 24.77 61.48
CA ARG A 739 30.70 25.74 60.83
C ARG A 739 31.25 26.27 59.51
N SER A 740 32.55 26.57 59.44
CA SER A 740 33.20 27.04 58.20
C SER A 740 33.26 25.95 57.12
N PHE A 741 33.39 24.68 57.52
CA PHE A 741 33.38 23.53 56.62
C PHE A 741 31.95 23.26 56.09
N SER A 742 30.95 23.30 56.98
CA SER A 742 29.54 23.17 56.63
C SER A 742 29.11 24.25 55.62
N ALA A 743 29.47 25.53 55.86
CA ALA A 743 29.15 26.62 54.93
C ALA A 743 29.76 26.43 53.53
N LYS A 744 30.99 25.91 53.43
CA LYS A 744 31.64 25.58 52.15
C LYS A 744 30.97 24.39 51.46
N ALA A 745 30.59 23.36 52.21
CA ALA A 745 29.86 22.20 51.70
C ALA A 745 28.47 22.60 51.17
N GLU A 746 27.76 23.48 51.88
CA GLU A 746 26.48 24.03 51.43
C GLU A 746 26.61 24.89 50.16
N SER A 747 27.64 25.73 50.04
CA SER A 747 27.85 26.50 48.80
C SER A 747 28.18 25.59 47.60
N GLY A 748 28.98 24.54 47.82
CA GLY A 748 29.27 23.53 46.79
C GLY A 748 28.02 22.75 46.38
N ARG A 749 27.17 22.37 47.34
CA ARG A 749 25.87 21.74 47.07
C ARG A 749 24.96 22.65 46.24
N GLN A 750 24.81 23.92 46.62
CA GLN A 750 23.99 24.88 45.86
C GLN A 750 24.52 25.10 44.43
N GLN A 751 25.84 25.08 44.23
CA GLN A 751 26.43 25.19 42.89
C GLN A 751 26.14 23.96 42.03
N LEU A 752 26.24 22.75 42.60
CA LEU A 752 25.88 21.51 41.92
C LEU A 752 24.37 21.42 41.63
N GLU A 753 23.52 21.86 42.57
CA GLU A 753 22.06 21.94 42.37
C GLU A 753 21.69 22.87 41.21
N ARG A 754 22.36 24.03 41.07
CA ARG A 754 22.20 24.92 39.90
C ARG A 754 22.67 24.26 38.60
N GLN A 755 23.82 23.60 38.58
CA GLN A 755 24.31 22.91 37.39
C GLN A 755 23.38 21.75 36.96
N ILE A 756 22.82 21.00 37.91
CA ILE A 756 21.82 19.96 37.65
C ILE A 756 20.52 20.57 37.11
N GLN A 757 20.12 21.75 37.60
CA GLN A 757 18.96 22.49 37.10
C GLN A 757 19.17 22.94 35.64
N GLU A 758 20.30 23.60 35.32
CA GLU A 758 20.66 24.03 33.97
C GLU A 758 20.76 22.86 32.98
N LEU A 759 21.34 21.73 33.39
CA LEU A 759 21.43 20.53 32.55
C LEU A 759 20.06 19.89 32.30
N ARG A 760 19.14 19.92 33.28
CA ARG A 760 17.75 19.45 33.09
C ARG A 760 16.96 20.36 32.15
N GLU A 761 17.17 21.67 32.24
CA GLU A 761 16.52 22.64 31.35
C GLU A 761 17.02 22.46 29.91
N ARG A 762 18.34 22.35 29.68
CA ARG A 762 18.89 22.04 28.35
C ARG A 762 18.40 20.71 27.78
N LEU A 763 18.34 19.65 28.60
CA LEU A 763 17.81 18.35 28.16
C LEU A 763 16.33 18.48 27.75
N GLY A 764 15.54 19.26 28.50
CA GLY A 764 14.14 19.56 28.18
C GLY A 764 13.96 20.38 26.90
N GLU A 765 14.85 21.33 26.63
CA GLU A 765 14.88 22.12 25.39
C GLU A 765 15.25 21.27 24.16
N GLU A 766 16.25 20.40 24.27
CA GLU A 766 16.61 19.46 23.20
C GLU A 766 15.49 18.44 22.91
N ASP A 767 14.88 17.85 23.95
CA ASP A 767 13.73 16.96 23.83
C ASP A 767 12.51 17.67 23.21
N ALA A 768 12.24 18.92 23.61
CA ALA A 768 11.16 19.71 23.03
C ALA A 768 11.43 20.03 21.54
N GLY A 769 12.67 20.39 21.19
CA GLY A 769 13.09 20.65 19.81
C GLY A 769 13.09 19.39 18.93
N ALA A 770 13.41 18.22 19.49
CA ALA A 770 13.30 16.94 18.79
C ALA A 770 11.83 16.57 18.53
N ARG A 771 10.97 16.68 19.55
CA ARG A 771 9.53 16.42 19.44
C ARG A 771 8.82 17.39 18.49
N ALA A 772 9.23 18.66 18.45
CA ALA A 772 8.69 19.65 17.52
C ALA A 772 9.02 19.29 16.06
N ARG A 773 10.27 18.89 15.78
CA ARG A 773 10.70 18.41 14.46
C ARG A 773 9.96 17.13 14.05
N GLN A 774 9.84 16.16 14.95
CA GLN A 774 9.06 14.93 14.69
C GLN A 774 7.59 15.25 14.39
N LYS A 775 6.95 16.18 15.11
CA LYS A 775 5.57 16.62 14.82
C LYS A 775 5.43 17.27 13.44
N MET A 776 6.38 18.10 13.00
CA MET A 776 6.37 18.65 11.64
C MET A 776 6.50 17.55 10.58
N THR A 777 7.40 16.56 10.79
CA THR A 777 7.53 15.44 9.86
C THR A 777 6.27 14.59 9.81
N ILE A 778 5.64 14.31 10.96
CA ILE A 778 4.36 13.59 11.05
C ILE A 778 3.26 14.35 10.32
N ALA A 779 3.05 15.65 10.58
CA ALA A 779 2.04 16.45 9.89
C ALA A 779 2.28 16.52 8.36
N GLY A 780 3.54 16.57 7.92
CA GLY A 780 3.92 16.50 6.51
C GLY A 780 3.65 15.14 5.86
N LEU A 781 3.74 14.05 6.62
CA LEU A 781 3.39 12.70 6.18
C LEU A 781 1.87 12.49 6.18
N GLU A 782 1.15 12.96 7.19
CA GLU A 782 -0.32 12.94 7.27
C GLU A 782 -0.95 13.72 6.12
N SER A 783 -0.41 14.89 5.77
CA SER A 783 -0.84 15.68 4.61
C SER A 783 -0.62 14.94 3.27
N LYS A 784 0.52 14.26 3.11
CA LYS A 784 0.80 13.41 1.93
C LYS A 784 -0.09 12.17 1.87
N LEU A 785 -0.40 11.56 3.02
CA LEU A 785 -1.31 10.43 3.12
C LEU A 785 -2.71 10.84 2.68
N ALA A 786 -3.23 11.96 3.21
CA ALA A 786 -4.54 12.50 2.82
C ALA A 786 -4.61 12.85 1.32
N GLN A 787 -3.55 13.40 0.74
CA GLN A 787 -3.48 13.66 -0.71
C GLN A 787 -3.46 12.36 -1.54
N ALA A 788 -2.75 11.32 -1.08
CA ALA A 788 -2.72 10.02 -1.74
C ALA A 788 -4.07 9.29 -1.62
N GLU A 789 -4.76 9.40 -0.49
CA GLU A 789 -6.12 8.89 -0.27
C GLU A 789 -7.14 9.61 -1.19
N GLU A 790 -7.04 10.93 -1.32
CA GLU A 790 -7.89 11.70 -2.25
C GLU A 790 -7.63 11.31 -3.72
N GLN A 791 -6.37 11.14 -4.12
CA GLN A 791 -6.02 10.65 -5.46
C GLN A 791 -6.54 9.23 -5.71
N LEU A 792 -6.45 8.33 -4.72
CA LEU A 792 -7.00 6.97 -4.82
C LEU A 792 -8.53 6.98 -4.94
N GLU A 793 -9.23 7.87 -4.23
CA GLU A 793 -10.67 8.09 -4.41
C GLU A 793 -11.00 8.63 -5.81
N GLN A 794 -10.22 9.58 -6.32
CA GLN A 794 -10.41 10.13 -7.67
C GLN A 794 -10.22 9.04 -8.74
N GLU A 795 -9.12 8.26 -8.68
CA GLU A 795 -8.89 7.11 -9.56
C GLU A 795 -10.02 6.06 -9.45
N SER A 796 -10.50 5.78 -8.23
CA SER A 796 -11.61 4.84 -8.01
C SER A 796 -12.90 5.32 -8.70
N ARG A 797 -13.22 6.61 -8.58
CA ARG A 797 -14.37 7.24 -9.26
C ARG A 797 -14.20 7.21 -10.78
N GLU A 798 -13.01 7.50 -11.30
CA GLU A 798 -12.69 7.44 -12.73
C GLU A 798 -12.76 6.01 -13.28
N ARG A 799 -12.25 5.00 -12.57
CA ARG A 799 -12.38 3.57 -12.93
C ARG A 799 -13.85 3.15 -12.98
N ILE A 800 -14.69 3.60 -12.04
CA ILE A 800 -16.14 3.34 -12.06
C ILE A 800 -16.82 4.01 -13.27
N LEU A 801 -16.42 5.24 -13.64
CA LEU A 801 -16.95 5.93 -14.82
C LEU A 801 -16.49 5.27 -16.12
N SER A 802 -15.21 4.92 -16.23
CA SER A 802 -14.64 4.16 -17.36
C SER A 802 -15.33 2.81 -17.53
N GLY A 803 -15.52 2.05 -16.45
CA GLY A 803 -16.28 0.79 -16.48
C GLY A 803 -17.74 0.95 -16.91
N LYS A 804 -18.39 2.09 -16.61
CA LYS A 804 -19.73 2.42 -17.14
C LYS A 804 -19.70 2.76 -18.63
N LEU A 805 -18.63 3.39 -19.13
CA LEU A 805 -18.44 3.68 -20.56
C LEU A 805 -18.14 2.40 -21.36
N VAL A 806 -17.25 1.54 -20.86
CA VAL A 806 -16.96 0.22 -21.45
C VAL A 806 -18.24 -0.61 -21.56
N ARG A 807 -19.03 -0.75 -20.49
CA ARG A 807 -20.33 -1.46 -20.53
C ARG A 807 -21.35 -0.86 -21.50
N ARG A 808 -21.27 0.43 -21.82
CA ARG A 808 -22.10 1.07 -22.86
C ARG A 808 -21.56 0.77 -24.27
N ALA A 809 -20.24 0.75 -24.44
CA ALA A 809 -19.60 0.35 -25.69
C ALA A 809 -19.84 -1.13 -26.01
N GLU A 810 -19.72 -2.02 -25.02
CA GLU A 810 -20.03 -3.45 -25.14
C GLU A 810 -21.48 -3.71 -25.57
N LYS A 811 -22.44 -2.95 -25.02
CA LYS A 811 -23.85 -3.05 -25.44
C LYS A 811 -24.05 -2.62 -26.90
N ARG A 812 -23.49 -1.47 -27.29
CA ARG A 812 -23.51 -1.01 -28.69
C ARG A 812 -22.81 -1.99 -29.64
N LEU A 813 -21.69 -2.58 -29.21
CA LEU A 813 -20.99 -3.58 -30.00
C LEU A 813 -21.85 -4.83 -30.21
N LYS A 814 -22.57 -5.30 -29.18
CA LYS A 814 -23.53 -6.41 -29.32
C LYS A 814 -24.70 -6.05 -30.24
N GLU A 815 -25.24 -4.83 -30.15
CA GLU A 815 -26.27 -4.34 -31.07
C GLU A 815 -25.79 -4.31 -32.52
N VAL A 816 -24.56 -3.83 -32.78
CA VAL A 816 -23.95 -3.81 -34.12
C VAL A 816 -23.61 -5.22 -34.62
N VAL A 817 -23.13 -6.12 -33.76
CA VAL A 817 -22.88 -7.53 -34.14
C VAL A 817 -24.17 -8.22 -34.55
N LEU A 818 -25.27 -8.01 -33.80
CA LEU A 818 -26.58 -8.54 -34.16
C LEU A 818 -27.09 -7.96 -35.50
N GLN A 819 -26.89 -6.65 -35.74
CA GLN A 819 -27.21 -6.04 -37.05
C GLN A 819 -26.40 -6.66 -38.20
N VAL A 820 -25.09 -6.90 -38.01
CA VAL A 820 -24.25 -7.57 -39.01
C VAL A 820 -24.66 -9.03 -39.22
N GLU A 821 -25.11 -9.74 -38.18
CA GLU A 821 -25.68 -11.09 -38.32
C GLU A 821 -27.02 -11.09 -39.08
N GLU A 822 -27.88 -10.09 -38.85
CA GLU A 822 -29.13 -9.90 -39.60
C GLU A 822 -28.87 -9.53 -41.07
N GLU A 823 -27.93 -8.63 -41.35
CA GLU A 823 -27.49 -8.29 -42.71
C GLU A 823 -26.88 -9.50 -43.43
N ARG A 824 -26.07 -10.31 -42.75
CA ARG A 824 -25.55 -11.58 -43.32
C ARG A 824 -26.67 -12.54 -43.67
N ARG A 825 -27.64 -12.76 -42.76
CA ARG A 825 -28.83 -13.60 -43.04
C ARG A 825 -29.64 -13.08 -44.23
N MET A 826 -29.81 -11.77 -44.36
CA MET A 826 -30.47 -11.16 -45.52
C MET A 826 -29.65 -11.35 -46.80
N ALA A 827 -28.32 -11.20 -46.75
CA ALA A 827 -27.43 -11.43 -47.89
C ALA A 827 -27.44 -12.90 -48.35
N ASP A 828 -27.44 -13.85 -47.42
CA ASP A 828 -27.55 -15.28 -47.74
C ASP A 828 -28.93 -15.64 -48.31
N GLN A 829 -30.03 -15.06 -47.79
CA GLN A 829 -31.37 -15.20 -48.39
C GLN A 829 -31.43 -14.64 -49.82
N LEU A 830 -30.76 -13.52 -50.09
CA LEU A 830 -30.65 -12.95 -51.44
C LEU A 830 -29.78 -13.82 -52.36
N ARG A 831 -28.70 -14.42 -51.84
CA ARG A 831 -27.87 -15.41 -52.57
C ARG A 831 -28.71 -16.63 -52.94
N ASP A 832 -29.44 -17.22 -52.00
CA ASP A 832 -30.38 -18.33 -52.22
C ASP A 832 -31.41 -18.01 -53.32
N GLN A 833 -31.98 -16.80 -53.31
CA GLN A 833 -32.94 -16.37 -54.32
C GLN A 833 -32.28 -16.20 -55.69
N MET A 834 -31.06 -15.65 -55.74
CA MET A 834 -30.26 -15.55 -56.96
C MET A 834 -29.86 -16.91 -57.52
N GLU A 835 -29.51 -17.88 -56.67
CA GLU A 835 -29.18 -19.25 -57.08
C GLU A 835 -30.41 -20.00 -57.61
N LYS A 836 -31.56 -19.89 -56.93
CA LYS A 836 -32.84 -20.41 -57.42
C LYS A 836 -33.25 -19.77 -58.75
N GLY A 837 -33.02 -18.46 -58.91
CA GLY A 837 -33.21 -17.73 -60.17
C GLY A 837 -32.29 -18.25 -61.28
N ASN A 838 -30.99 -18.41 -60.99
CA ASN A 838 -30.00 -18.92 -61.93
C ASN A 838 -30.26 -20.38 -62.34
N LEU A 839 -30.69 -21.24 -61.42
CA LEU A 839 -31.13 -22.60 -61.74
C LEU A 839 -32.35 -22.59 -62.67
N ARG A 840 -33.32 -21.71 -62.42
CA ARG A 840 -34.50 -21.56 -63.30
C ARG A 840 -34.13 -21.00 -64.68
N VAL A 841 -33.17 -20.08 -64.76
CA VAL A 841 -32.59 -19.61 -66.05
C VAL A 841 -31.86 -20.73 -66.78
N LYS A 842 -31.09 -21.59 -66.08
CA LYS A 842 -30.46 -22.79 -66.68
C LYS A 842 -31.51 -23.78 -67.20
N GLN A 843 -32.57 -24.05 -66.45
CA GLN A 843 -33.69 -24.90 -66.90
C GLN A 843 -34.40 -24.32 -68.13
N LEU A 844 -34.72 -23.02 -68.13
CA LEU A 844 -35.35 -22.36 -69.27
C LEU A 844 -34.43 -22.36 -70.50
N LYS A 845 -33.12 -22.16 -70.35
CA LYS A 845 -32.15 -22.30 -71.44
C LYS A 845 -32.13 -23.71 -72.03
N ARG A 846 -32.17 -24.74 -71.17
CA ARG A 846 -32.23 -26.14 -71.60
C ARG A 846 -33.54 -26.44 -72.35
N GLN A 847 -34.68 -25.96 -71.86
CA GLN A 847 -35.97 -26.09 -72.56
C GLN A 847 -35.98 -25.38 -73.91
N VAL A 848 -35.33 -24.21 -74.03
CA VAL A 848 -35.15 -23.52 -75.33
C VAL A 848 -34.26 -24.34 -76.25
N GLN A 849 -33.15 -24.92 -75.77
CA GLN A 849 -32.30 -25.80 -76.56
C GLN A 849 -33.02 -27.07 -77.03
N GLU A 850 -33.78 -27.72 -76.15
CA GLU A 850 -34.61 -28.90 -76.48
C GLU A 850 -35.67 -28.54 -77.55
N ALA A 851 -36.32 -27.38 -77.44
CA ALA A 851 -37.26 -26.89 -78.46
C ALA A 851 -36.59 -26.45 -79.78
N GLU A 852 -35.38 -25.89 -79.75
CA GLU A 852 -34.57 -25.58 -80.93
C GLU A 852 -34.11 -26.86 -81.64
N GLU A 853 -33.73 -27.90 -80.89
CA GLU A 853 -33.43 -29.21 -81.44
C GLU A 853 -34.66 -29.86 -82.08
N GLU A 854 -35.82 -29.86 -81.42
CA GLU A 854 -37.08 -30.35 -81.99
C GLU A 854 -37.47 -29.59 -83.26
N ALA A 855 -37.35 -28.27 -83.27
CA ALA A 855 -37.56 -27.45 -84.45
C ALA A 855 -36.57 -27.79 -85.58
N SER A 856 -35.31 -28.07 -85.25
CA SER A 856 -34.29 -28.47 -86.23
C SER A 856 -34.59 -29.85 -86.84
N ARG A 857 -35.05 -30.81 -86.03
CA ARG A 857 -35.47 -32.16 -86.47
C ARG A 857 -36.69 -32.04 -87.38
N ALA A 858 -37.73 -31.33 -86.95
CA ALA A 858 -38.91 -31.07 -87.76
C ALA A 858 -38.58 -30.33 -89.08
N GLN A 859 -37.60 -29.41 -89.08
CA GLN A 859 -37.16 -28.73 -90.30
C GLN A 859 -36.33 -29.66 -91.22
N ALA A 860 -35.56 -30.60 -90.67
CA ALA A 860 -34.87 -31.64 -91.44
C ALA A 860 -35.87 -32.62 -92.07
N ASP A 861 -36.86 -33.09 -91.30
CA ASP A 861 -37.94 -33.96 -91.80
C ASP A 861 -38.78 -33.24 -92.86
N ARG A 862 -39.10 -31.95 -92.67
CA ARG A 862 -39.76 -31.15 -93.71
C ARG A 862 -38.93 -31.08 -94.99
N ARG A 863 -37.60 -30.90 -94.91
CA ARG A 863 -36.71 -30.92 -96.08
C ARG A 863 -36.63 -32.29 -96.74
N ARG A 864 -36.75 -33.37 -95.97
CA ARG A 864 -36.81 -34.74 -96.49
C ARG A 864 -38.13 -34.99 -97.21
N LEU A 865 -39.27 -34.72 -96.58
CA LEU A 865 -40.60 -34.82 -97.18
C LEU A 865 -40.76 -33.92 -98.41
N GLN A 866 -40.10 -32.75 -98.43
CA GLN A 866 -40.04 -31.89 -99.62
C GLN A 866 -39.34 -32.60 -100.79
N ARG A 867 -38.19 -33.26 -100.55
CA ARG A 867 -37.49 -34.03 -101.59
C ARG A 867 -38.30 -35.25 -102.05
N GLU A 868 -38.89 -36.00 -101.12
CA GLU A 868 -39.75 -37.14 -101.44
C GLU A 868 -40.98 -36.69 -102.25
N LEU A 869 -41.53 -35.49 -101.97
CA LEU A 869 -42.57 -34.87 -102.79
C LEU A 869 -42.05 -34.45 -104.16
N ASP A 870 -40.89 -33.80 -104.23
CA ASP A 870 -40.26 -33.37 -105.49
C ASP A 870 -39.98 -34.60 -106.39
N ASP A 871 -39.39 -35.68 -105.87
CA ASP A 871 -39.17 -36.97 -106.55
C ASP A 871 -40.49 -37.60 -107.05
N VAL A 872 -41.56 -37.57 -106.23
CA VAL A 872 -42.89 -38.04 -106.63
C VAL A 872 -43.51 -37.13 -107.70
N THR A 873 -43.25 -35.81 -107.69
CA THR A 873 -43.69 -34.93 -108.76
C THR A 873 -42.89 -35.13 -110.05
N GLU A 874 -41.57 -35.33 -109.99
CA GLU A 874 -40.76 -35.63 -111.18
C GLU A 874 -41.16 -36.97 -111.83
N THR A 875 -41.45 -38.00 -111.02
CA THR A 875 -41.97 -39.27 -111.51
C THR A 875 -43.41 -39.16 -112.01
N ALA A 876 -44.28 -38.37 -111.37
CA ALA A 876 -45.61 -38.07 -111.91
C ALA A 876 -45.54 -37.26 -113.21
N GLU A 877 -44.57 -36.35 -113.36
CA GLU A 877 -44.32 -35.62 -114.60
C GLU A 877 -43.74 -36.53 -115.70
N SER A 878 -42.82 -37.43 -115.37
CA SER A 878 -42.28 -38.41 -116.34
C SER A 878 -43.38 -39.35 -116.82
N LEU A 879 -44.19 -39.90 -115.90
CA LEU A 879 -45.38 -40.69 -116.22
C LEU A 879 -46.42 -39.88 -117.01
N ASN A 880 -46.59 -38.57 -116.75
CA ASN A 880 -47.47 -37.73 -117.57
C ASN A 880 -46.88 -37.44 -118.95
N ARG A 881 -45.55 -37.32 -119.10
CA ARG A 881 -44.85 -37.24 -120.40
C ARG A 881 -44.98 -38.56 -121.19
N GLU A 882 -44.93 -39.71 -120.50
CA GLU A 882 -45.22 -41.02 -121.09
C GLU A 882 -46.70 -41.18 -121.46
N VAL A 883 -47.64 -40.80 -120.59
CA VAL A 883 -49.08 -40.85 -120.88
C VAL A 883 -49.47 -39.87 -121.99
N THR A 884 -48.84 -38.70 -122.09
CA THR A 884 -49.07 -37.77 -123.22
C THR A 884 -48.43 -38.27 -124.52
N THR A 885 -47.24 -38.87 -124.50
CA THR A 885 -46.67 -39.51 -125.70
C THR A 885 -47.47 -40.76 -126.11
N LEU A 886 -47.99 -41.55 -125.17
CA LEU A 886 -48.90 -42.67 -125.42
C LEU A 886 -50.26 -42.20 -125.94
N ARG A 887 -50.86 -41.13 -125.39
CA ARG A 887 -52.09 -40.51 -125.93
C ARG A 887 -51.88 -39.93 -127.33
N ASN A 888 -50.72 -39.35 -127.60
CA ASN A 888 -50.36 -38.86 -128.94
C ASN A 888 -50.12 -40.01 -129.93
N ARG A 889 -49.65 -41.18 -129.46
CA ARG A 889 -49.64 -42.43 -130.24
C ARG A 889 -51.04 -43.00 -130.45
N LEU A 890 -51.92 -42.99 -129.43
CA LEU A 890 -53.30 -43.49 -129.49
C LEU A 890 -54.26 -42.64 -130.32
N ARG A 891 -53.90 -41.39 -130.67
CA ARG A 891 -54.66 -40.52 -131.58
C ARG A 891 -54.48 -40.89 -133.06
N ARG A 892 -53.70 -41.92 -133.40
CA ARG A 892 -53.61 -42.48 -134.75
C ARG A 892 -54.04 -43.96 -134.74
N VAL A 893 -55.04 -44.27 -135.57
CA VAL A 893 -55.64 -45.60 -135.86
C VAL A 893 -56.75 -46.06 -134.88
N PRO A 894 -57.98 -46.36 -135.37
CA PRO A 894 -59.12 -46.78 -134.54
C PRO A 894 -59.44 -48.29 -134.57
N LEU A 895 -60.05 -48.76 -133.46
CA LEU A 895 -61.07 -49.82 -133.33
C LEU A 895 -60.87 -51.20 -134.00
N THR A 896 -60.97 -52.28 -133.19
CA THR A 896 -62.16 -53.17 -133.17
C THR A 896 -62.12 -54.22 -132.03
N PHE A 897 -63.31 -54.68 -131.62
CA PHE A 897 -63.56 -55.71 -130.59
C PHE A 897 -63.26 -57.14 -131.08
N THR A 898 -62.97 -58.09 -130.17
CA THR A 898 -63.94 -59.12 -129.70
C THR A 898 -63.34 -60.16 -128.74
N THR A 899 -64.23 -60.80 -127.97
CA THR A 899 -64.00 -61.71 -126.83
C THR A 899 -63.88 -63.20 -127.18
N ARG A 900 -63.07 -63.98 -126.43
CA ARG A 900 -63.54 -65.26 -125.83
C ARG A 900 -62.64 -65.82 -124.70
N THR A 901 -63.27 -66.61 -123.84
CA THR A 901 -62.83 -67.10 -122.52
C THR A 901 -62.25 -68.52 -122.51
N VAL A 902 -61.29 -68.79 -121.61
CA VAL A 902 -61.02 -70.12 -121.01
C VAL A 902 -60.80 -69.94 -119.49
N ARG A 903 -61.08 -70.97 -118.68
CA ARG A 903 -61.30 -70.93 -117.23
C ARG A 903 -60.76 -72.21 -116.56
N GLN A 904 -59.95 -72.13 -115.50
CA GLN A 904 -59.78 -73.11 -114.40
C GLN A 904 -58.68 -72.64 -113.38
N VAL A 905 -59.02 -72.42 -112.08
CA VAL A 905 -58.78 -73.29 -110.88
C VAL A 905 -57.38 -73.06 -110.25
N PHE A 906 -57.17 -72.66 -108.97
CA PHE A 906 -57.73 -73.03 -107.64
C PHE A 906 -58.14 -71.80 -106.76
N ARG A 907 -59.20 -71.84 -105.90
CA ARG A 907 -59.24 -72.04 -104.41
C ARG A 907 -58.18 -71.27 -103.59
N LEU A 908 -58.45 -70.45 -102.55
CA LEU A 908 -59.60 -70.15 -101.65
C LEU A 908 -60.09 -71.23 -100.64
N GLU A 909 -60.37 -70.77 -99.41
CA GLU A 909 -60.98 -71.45 -98.20
C GLU A 909 -60.04 -72.41 -97.40
N GLU A 910 -60.06 -72.54 -96.06
CA GLU A 910 -60.82 -71.89 -94.95
C GLU A 910 -60.28 -72.22 -93.52
N GLY A 911 -60.77 -71.50 -92.48
CA GLY A 911 -60.84 -71.92 -91.05
C GLY A 911 -59.60 -71.71 -90.16
N VAL A 912 -59.67 -71.54 -88.82
CA VAL A 912 -60.71 -71.62 -87.75
C VAL A 912 -60.14 -70.87 -86.50
N ALA A 913 -60.83 -70.25 -85.53
CA ALA A 913 -62.15 -69.57 -85.36
C ALA A 913 -62.21 -68.94 -83.91
N SER A 914 -63.34 -68.35 -83.50
CA SER A 914 -63.84 -68.08 -82.10
C SER A 914 -63.05 -67.17 -81.12
N ASP A 915 -63.65 -66.30 -80.29
CA ASP A 915 -65.06 -65.87 -80.09
C ASP A 915 -65.12 -64.48 -79.38
N GLU A 916 -66.24 -63.75 -79.58
CA GLU A 916 -67.07 -62.91 -78.65
C GLU A 916 -66.40 -61.96 -77.60
N GLU A 917 -66.95 -60.79 -77.20
CA GLU A 917 -68.35 -60.29 -77.24
C GLU A 917 -68.46 -58.73 -77.13
N THR A 918 -69.46 -58.12 -77.81
CA THR A 918 -70.30 -56.91 -77.50
C THR A 918 -69.72 -55.57 -76.96
N GLU A 919 -69.88 -54.42 -77.67
CA GLU A 919 -70.93 -53.34 -77.55
C GLU A 919 -70.64 -52.26 -76.45
N GLU A 920 -70.98 -50.96 -76.51
CA GLU A 920 -71.69 -50.10 -77.49
C GLU A 920 -71.36 -48.56 -77.32
N ALA A 921 -71.70 -47.74 -78.33
CA ALA A 921 -72.16 -46.32 -78.30
C ALA A 921 -71.38 -45.13 -77.63
N GLU A 922 -70.67 -44.35 -78.47
CA GLU A 922 -70.87 -42.91 -78.86
C GLU A 922 -71.20 -41.72 -77.86
N PRO A 923 -71.09 -40.43 -78.27
CA PRO A 923 -70.49 -39.36 -77.42
C PRO A 923 -71.39 -38.13 -77.04
N GLY A 924 -70.87 -37.22 -76.19
CA GLY A 924 -71.18 -35.78 -76.30
C GLY A 924 -71.26 -34.89 -75.03
N SER A 925 -70.56 -33.75 -75.08
CA SER A 925 -70.93 -32.40 -74.55
C SER A 925 -71.43 -32.14 -73.10
N GLY A 926 -70.83 -31.12 -72.44
CA GLY A 926 -71.58 -30.10 -71.66
C GLY A 926 -71.32 -29.98 -70.14
N PRO A 927 -71.63 -28.84 -69.47
CA PRO A 927 -70.95 -28.43 -68.22
C PRO A 927 -71.81 -28.01 -66.98
N GLN A 928 -71.19 -28.03 -65.78
CA GLN A 928 -71.50 -27.26 -64.53
C GLN A 928 -72.85 -27.54 -63.78
N PRO A 929 -73.13 -27.00 -62.56
CA PRO A 929 -72.52 -27.19 -61.21
C PRO A 929 -73.63 -27.66 -60.17
N PRO A 930 -73.66 -27.43 -58.82
CA PRO A 930 -72.72 -26.84 -57.84
C PRO A 930 -72.62 -27.56 -56.43
N GLU A 931 -72.09 -26.80 -55.45
CA GLU A 931 -72.13 -26.77 -53.95
C GLU A 931 -73.31 -27.35 -53.11
N PRO A 932 -73.25 -27.43 -51.75
CA PRO A 932 -72.12 -27.62 -50.80
C PRO A 932 -72.45 -28.52 -49.56
N ASP A 933 -71.59 -28.47 -48.52
CA ASP A 933 -71.91 -28.30 -47.06
C ASP A 933 -71.44 -29.37 -46.02
N ALA A 934 -71.24 -28.88 -44.78
CA ALA A 934 -71.07 -29.58 -43.48
C ALA A 934 -69.75 -30.34 -43.13
N SER A 935 -68.86 -29.63 -42.43
CA SER A 935 -68.02 -30.14 -41.31
C SER A 935 -68.87 -30.25 -40.01
N PRO A 936 -68.31 -30.51 -38.80
CA PRO A 936 -67.12 -31.28 -38.39
C PRO A 936 -67.43 -32.28 -37.24
N GLU A 937 -66.44 -33.00 -36.71
CA GLU A 937 -66.40 -33.25 -35.25
C GLU A 937 -64.97 -33.47 -34.72
N ALA A 938 -64.74 -33.04 -33.48
CA ALA A 938 -63.51 -33.27 -32.70
C ALA A 938 -63.74 -34.48 -31.75
N GLN A 939 -62.80 -35.04 -30.98
CA GLN A 939 -62.01 -34.45 -29.89
C GLN A 939 -60.97 -35.51 -29.37
N PRO A 940 -60.28 -35.38 -28.22
CA PRO A 940 -58.89 -35.86 -28.09
C PRO A 940 -58.69 -37.11 -27.21
N GLN A 941 -57.46 -37.62 -27.22
CA GLN A 941 -56.72 -38.05 -26.01
C GLN A 941 -55.21 -37.86 -26.19
#